data_AF-A0A9P3I9N3-F1
#
_entry.id   AF-A0A9P3I9N3-F1
#
_cell.length_a   1.000
_cell.length_b   1.000
_cell.length_c   1.000
_cell.angle_alpha   90.00
_cell.angle_beta   90.00
_cell.angle_gamma   90.00
#
_symmetry.space_group_name_H-M   'P 1'
#
loop_
_entity.id
_entity.type
_entity.pdbx_description
1 polymer ?
#
loop_
_entity_poly.entity_id
_entity_poly.type
_entity_poly.pdbx_seq_one_letter_code
_entity_poly.pdbx_strand_id
1 'polypeptide(L)'
;MLIEMLRGSKSAGGGEWKVLITDAFTLRVMSASCKMPDVTEEGISLVEDINKRRQPLPAMEALYFIQPTASSIGQFMKDMQGKSPLYKKAHVYFSRPVSKDNLQPIKADPLLRSRIAALREMNLEILTVDIQGYVTEHDSALVELFKEDISTREYELLIDDIATRLSTVFASLKEFPAVRYRAAKATGAAVSMQRMRELVSTKLAAAVWDRLSKYKTSIQGFPTSDTCDLLIVDRSVDAVAPIIHDWSYGGMCFDLLPVDGQKYEYEVTGQSGKPEKRTVLLDEHDPVWLEVRDLFLAEAYEKVKEVFDQISAKTSTSDLSGKELHKLVQSLSKYREQKDKVELHIKISSSLSERLNADGLFDVGKLEQGFVFGDSGASYKELAALINKYPDMSTHNKMRLLMVYAAMHPEKLDPQKQNFWMKLAKLDQEDMRTVINLEFLGVGINKDASSGFSLSFGSRKEKGRVRKERRTSEEAYELSRFYPFVQDILEDLDEGKLSLQDYPYVQEPDSGPSSSARPRDPVSSLGSAFSALKPSADSATAGRAGAAGGGGSARPEKPAGSARAGMSARKKATGGAAAPAPAATSGSSLASWALKGVGMEEKSSSSERPSVSAASSGQKGRRLFVFIVGGMTRSEIRVAHMLSQQLNREVIIGSTSLDTPNKFIEKMKLLKK
;
A
#
# COMPACT_ATOMS: atom_id res chain seq x y z
N MET A 1 -17.80 13.82 -3.41
CA MET A 1 -17.00 14.52 -4.45
C MET A 1 -17.16 13.93 -5.84
N LEU A 2 -16.76 12.67 -6.14
CA LEU A 2 -16.87 12.12 -7.51
C LEU A 2 -18.31 12.16 -8.06
N ILE A 3 -19.30 11.68 -7.30
CA ILE A 3 -20.72 11.77 -7.68
C ILE A 3 -21.17 13.23 -7.89
N GLU A 4 -20.62 14.19 -7.15
CA GLU A 4 -20.92 15.63 -7.30
C GLU A 4 -20.26 16.23 -8.55
N MET A 5 -19.13 15.69 -9.02
CA MET A 5 -18.54 16.04 -10.32
C MET A 5 -19.42 15.55 -11.47
N LEU A 6 -19.91 14.30 -11.40
CA LEU A 6 -20.82 13.74 -12.40
C LEU A 6 -22.14 14.54 -12.42
N ARG A 7 -22.77 14.75 -11.25
CA ARG A 7 -23.97 15.62 -11.08
C ARG A 7 -23.73 17.05 -11.54
N GLY A 8 -22.57 17.62 -11.23
CA GLY A 8 -22.18 18.97 -11.61
C GLY A 8 -22.03 19.19 -13.11
N SER A 9 -22.05 18.11 -13.92
CA SER A 9 -22.16 18.18 -15.38
C SER A 9 -23.62 18.12 -15.89
N LYS A 10 -24.60 17.69 -15.09
CA LYS A 10 -26.00 17.54 -15.53
C LYS A 10 -26.57 18.91 -15.90
N SER A 11 -27.02 19.04 -17.15
CA SER A 11 -27.65 20.27 -17.64
C SER A 11 -29.01 20.48 -16.96
N ALA A 12 -29.44 21.73 -16.83
CA ALA A 12 -30.73 22.08 -16.24
C ALA A 12 -31.93 21.56 -17.06
N GLY A 13 -31.73 21.28 -18.35
CA GLY A 13 -32.58 20.37 -19.12
C GLY A 13 -32.04 18.95 -19.00
N GLY A 14 -32.74 18.07 -18.27
CA GLY A 14 -32.26 16.72 -17.95
C GLY A 14 -32.23 15.77 -19.15
N GLY A 15 -31.37 14.74 -19.06
CA GLY A 15 -31.42 13.56 -19.94
C GLY A 15 -30.34 13.44 -21.03
N GLU A 16 -29.53 14.49 -21.29
CA GLU A 16 -28.38 14.33 -22.21
C GLU A 16 -27.27 13.46 -21.58
N TRP A 17 -27.13 12.24 -22.10
CA TRP A 17 -26.02 11.33 -21.84
C TRP A 17 -24.67 11.96 -22.19
N LYS A 18 -23.61 11.59 -21.45
CA LYS A 18 -22.24 12.06 -21.70
C LYS A 18 -21.22 10.94 -21.82
N VAL A 19 -20.09 11.26 -22.43
CA VAL A 19 -18.87 10.44 -22.41
C VAL A 19 -17.98 10.92 -21.26
N LEU A 20 -17.61 10.02 -20.35
CA LEU A 20 -16.55 10.26 -19.36
C LEU A 20 -15.20 9.92 -20.01
N ILE A 21 -14.23 10.83 -19.90
CA ILE A 21 -12.89 10.67 -20.45
C ILE A 21 -11.90 10.79 -19.31
N THR A 22 -11.10 9.74 -19.12
CA THR A 22 -10.10 9.62 -18.07
C THR A 22 -8.72 9.36 -18.66
N ASP A 23 -7.68 9.59 -17.85
CA ASP A 23 -6.36 8.99 -18.05
C ASP A 23 -6.16 7.78 -17.13
N ALA A 24 -5.01 7.10 -17.26
CA ALA A 24 -4.74 5.86 -16.54
C ALA A 24 -4.83 6.01 -15.00
N PHE A 25 -4.42 7.16 -14.45
CA PHE A 25 -4.48 7.41 -13.01
C PHE A 25 -5.90 7.76 -12.56
N THR A 26 -6.54 8.73 -13.21
CA THR A 26 -7.92 9.14 -12.88
C THR A 26 -8.95 8.03 -13.07
N LEU A 27 -8.73 7.11 -14.00
CA LEU A 27 -9.50 5.87 -14.12
C LEU A 27 -9.36 4.98 -12.88
N ARG A 28 -8.16 4.83 -12.31
CA ARG A 28 -7.95 4.10 -11.05
C ARG A 28 -8.66 4.77 -9.88
N VAL A 29 -8.60 6.11 -9.78
CA VAL A 29 -9.33 6.88 -8.75
C VAL A 29 -10.84 6.63 -8.86
N MET A 30 -11.41 6.69 -10.07
CA MET A 30 -12.82 6.35 -10.30
C MET A 30 -13.14 4.90 -9.90
N SER A 31 -12.32 3.93 -10.35
CA SER A 31 -12.55 2.50 -10.06
C SER A 31 -12.40 2.11 -8.59
N ALA A 32 -11.63 2.87 -7.80
CA ALA A 32 -11.42 2.62 -6.37
C ALA A 32 -12.56 3.16 -5.48
N SER A 33 -13.45 4.01 -6.00
CA SER A 33 -14.48 4.69 -5.20
C SER A 33 -15.88 4.75 -5.84
N CYS A 34 -16.06 4.29 -7.09
CA CYS A 34 -17.35 4.24 -7.78
C CYS A 34 -17.44 2.98 -8.68
N LYS A 35 -18.60 2.32 -8.67
CA LYS A 35 -18.92 1.22 -9.59
C LYS A 35 -19.56 1.75 -10.87
N MET A 36 -19.59 0.92 -11.91
CA MET A 36 -20.22 1.26 -13.19
C MET A 36 -21.71 1.66 -13.08
N PRO A 37 -22.57 1.05 -12.24
CA PRO A 37 -23.95 1.52 -12.04
C PRO A 37 -24.01 2.96 -11.52
N ASP A 38 -23.23 3.30 -10.49
CA ASP A 38 -23.17 4.65 -9.90
C ASP A 38 -22.77 5.69 -10.97
N VAL A 39 -21.87 5.32 -11.88
CA VAL A 39 -21.43 6.16 -12.99
C VAL A 39 -22.51 6.31 -14.07
N THR A 40 -23.27 5.26 -14.39
CA THR A 40 -24.33 5.33 -15.41
C THR A 40 -25.62 6.00 -14.90
N GLU A 41 -25.98 5.83 -13.63
CA GLU A 41 -27.08 6.57 -12.97
C GLU A 41 -26.83 8.09 -12.97
N GLU A 42 -25.57 8.51 -12.93
CA GLU A 42 -25.19 9.91 -13.09
C GLU A 42 -25.11 10.41 -14.54
N GLY A 43 -25.59 9.61 -15.51
CA GLY A 43 -25.81 10.03 -16.90
C GLY A 43 -24.58 9.88 -17.81
N ILE A 44 -23.60 9.08 -17.40
CA ILE A 44 -22.48 8.68 -18.27
C ILE A 44 -22.88 7.44 -19.07
N SER A 45 -22.81 7.49 -20.40
CA SER A 45 -23.12 6.34 -21.26
C SER A 45 -21.88 5.52 -21.65
N LEU A 46 -20.70 6.11 -21.54
CA LEU A 46 -19.43 5.53 -21.99
C LEU A 46 -18.26 6.10 -21.19
N VAL A 47 -17.27 5.26 -20.86
CA VAL A 47 -16.01 5.65 -20.21
C VAL A 47 -14.86 5.34 -21.16
N GLU A 48 -14.00 6.32 -21.41
CA GLU A 48 -12.99 6.30 -22.47
C GLU A 48 -11.62 6.80 -22.00
N ASP A 49 -10.55 6.29 -22.62
CA ASP A 49 -9.17 6.65 -22.29
C ASP A 49 -8.67 7.77 -23.23
N ILE A 50 -8.28 8.90 -22.66
CA ILE A 50 -7.79 10.08 -23.40
C ILE A 50 -6.61 9.76 -24.34
N ASN A 51 -5.80 8.75 -24.01
CA ASN A 51 -4.63 8.35 -24.78
C ASN A 51 -4.99 7.46 -25.99
N LYS A 52 -6.19 6.86 -26.00
CA LYS A 52 -6.67 6.02 -27.09
C LYS A 52 -7.37 6.85 -28.18
N ARG A 53 -7.37 6.31 -29.41
CA ARG A 53 -8.16 6.87 -30.52
C ARG A 53 -9.63 6.56 -30.29
N ARG A 54 -10.43 7.61 -30.13
CA ARG A 54 -11.86 7.56 -29.78
C ARG A 54 -12.72 7.95 -30.99
N GLN A 55 -13.95 7.46 -31.05
CA GLN A 55 -14.90 7.83 -32.11
C GLN A 55 -15.40 9.26 -31.89
N PRO A 56 -15.45 10.13 -32.93
CA PRO A 56 -16.09 11.43 -32.83
C PRO A 56 -17.60 11.28 -32.56
N LEU A 57 -18.08 11.93 -31.51
CA LEU A 57 -19.48 11.97 -31.07
C LEU A 57 -19.91 13.45 -30.89
N PRO A 58 -19.93 14.26 -31.97
CA PRO A 58 -20.10 15.72 -31.89
C PRO A 58 -21.49 16.19 -31.40
N ALA A 59 -22.46 15.28 -31.24
CA ALA A 59 -23.75 15.55 -30.61
C ALA A 59 -23.72 15.42 -29.07
N MET A 60 -22.73 14.71 -28.52
CA MET A 60 -22.60 14.40 -27.09
C MET A 60 -21.71 15.43 -26.39
N GLU A 61 -22.01 15.77 -25.13
CA GLU A 61 -21.04 16.48 -24.27
C GLU A 61 -20.08 15.48 -23.59
N ALA A 62 -18.84 15.92 -23.34
CA ALA A 62 -17.81 15.12 -22.69
C ALA A 62 -17.44 15.67 -21.31
N LEU A 63 -17.19 14.78 -20.35
CA LEU A 63 -16.64 15.10 -19.04
C LEU A 63 -15.21 14.56 -19.00
N TYR A 64 -14.21 15.45 -18.97
CA TYR A 64 -12.81 15.09 -18.79
C TYR A 64 -12.48 15.12 -17.30
N PHE A 65 -12.18 13.98 -16.69
CA PHE A 65 -11.55 13.91 -15.37
C PHE A 65 -10.12 13.41 -15.59
N ILE A 66 -9.14 14.31 -15.53
CA ILE A 66 -7.76 14.04 -15.97
C ILE A 66 -6.72 14.69 -15.07
N GLN A 67 -5.50 14.15 -15.06
CA GLN A 67 -4.35 14.83 -14.48
C GLN A 67 -3.96 16.05 -15.34
N PRO A 68 -3.59 17.19 -14.75
CA PRO A 68 -3.14 18.37 -15.48
C PRO A 68 -1.70 18.23 -16.00
N THR A 69 -1.39 17.13 -16.69
CA THR A 69 -0.09 16.91 -17.35
C THR A 69 -0.08 17.55 -18.74
N ALA A 70 1.12 17.88 -19.25
CA ALA A 70 1.28 18.37 -20.61
C ALA A 70 0.80 17.35 -21.68
N SER A 71 0.84 16.05 -21.38
CA SER A 71 0.30 15.00 -22.25
C SER A 71 -1.23 15.03 -22.26
N SER A 72 -1.89 14.89 -21.10
CA SER A 72 -3.34 14.87 -20.98
C SER A 72 -3.98 16.15 -21.54
N ILE A 73 -3.38 17.31 -21.26
CA ILE A 73 -3.84 18.61 -21.79
C ILE A 73 -3.59 18.71 -23.30
N GLY A 74 -2.43 18.25 -23.79
CA GLY A 74 -2.13 18.22 -25.23
C GLY A 74 -3.06 17.30 -26.02
N GLN A 75 -3.58 16.23 -25.43
CA GLN A 75 -4.59 15.36 -26.03
C GLN A 75 -5.99 15.99 -25.96
N PHE A 76 -6.39 16.54 -24.80
CA PHE A 76 -7.63 17.30 -24.64
C PHE A 76 -7.76 18.45 -25.66
N MET A 77 -6.68 19.18 -25.90
CA MET A 77 -6.67 20.23 -26.92
C MET A 77 -6.92 19.66 -28.32
N LYS A 78 -6.25 18.57 -28.72
CA LYS A 78 -6.48 17.93 -30.03
C LYS A 78 -7.93 17.45 -30.22
N ASP A 79 -8.57 16.95 -29.17
CA ASP A 79 -9.97 16.52 -29.21
C ASP A 79 -10.93 17.68 -29.50
N MET A 80 -10.66 18.86 -28.94
CA MET A 80 -11.60 19.99 -28.86
C MET A 80 -11.24 21.20 -29.74
N GLN A 81 -10.08 21.20 -30.39
CA GLN A 81 -9.64 22.26 -31.32
C GLN A 81 -10.20 22.10 -32.75
N GLY A 82 -9.94 23.11 -33.60
CA GLY A 82 -10.28 23.05 -35.02
C GLY A 82 -11.77 23.14 -35.35
N LYS A 83 -12.13 22.88 -36.61
CA LYS A 83 -13.52 23.01 -37.11
C LYS A 83 -14.42 21.84 -36.71
N SER A 84 -13.86 20.65 -36.50
CA SER A 84 -14.57 19.40 -36.21
C SER A 84 -14.08 18.78 -34.88
N PRO A 85 -14.55 19.28 -33.72
CA PRO A 85 -14.22 18.67 -32.44
C PRO A 85 -14.85 17.28 -32.31
N LEU A 86 -14.29 16.44 -31.44
CA LEU A 86 -14.83 15.12 -31.12
C LEU A 86 -16.16 15.20 -30.36
N TYR A 87 -16.41 16.29 -29.63
CA TYR A 87 -17.57 16.45 -28.74
C TYR A 87 -18.18 17.85 -28.81
N LYS A 88 -19.47 17.96 -28.46
CA LYS A 88 -20.30 19.19 -28.46
C LYS A 88 -19.73 20.29 -27.55
N LYS A 89 -19.38 19.89 -26.32
CA LYS A 89 -18.71 20.70 -25.28
C LYS A 89 -17.89 19.81 -24.37
N ALA A 90 -16.95 20.41 -23.63
CA ALA A 90 -16.16 19.75 -22.61
C ALA A 90 -16.41 20.33 -21.21
N HIS A 91 -16.62 19.46 -20.22
CA HIS A 91 -16.58 19.77 -18.79
C HIS A 91 -15.25 19.23 -18.24
N VAL A 92 -14.31 20.10 -17.90
CA VAL A 92 -12.94 19.72 -17.54
C VAL A 92 -12.74 19.79 -16.03
N TYR A 93 -12.30 18.69 -15.44
CA TYR A 93 -12.03 18.50 -14.04
C TYR A 93 -10.60 17.97 -13.86
N PHE A 94 -9.72 18.77 -13.27
CA PHE A 94 -8.34 18.37 -12.99
C PHE A 94 -8.22 17.65 -11.64
N SER A 95 -7.44 16.56 -11.57
CA SER A 95 -7.20 15.79 -10.34
C SER A 95 -6.56 16.61 -9.21
N ARG A 96 -5.67 17.54 -9.57
CA ARG A 96 -4.83 18.36 -8.68
C ARG A 96 -4.77 19.81 -9.18
N PRO A 97 -4.17 20.76 -8.43
CA PRO A 97 -4.03 22.14 -8.90
C PRO A 97 -3.22 22.24 -10.20
N VAL A 98 -3.67 23.05 -11.16
CA VAL A 98 -3.05 23.16 -12.48
C VAL A 98 -2.04 24.31 -12.56
N SER A 99 -0.86 24.05 -13.14
CA SER A 99 0.17 25.08 -13.30
C SER A 99 -0.26 26.19 -14.27
N LYS A 100 0.27 27.40 -14.05
CA LYS A 100 -0.01 28.55 -14.94
C LYS A 100 0.40 28.26 -16.38
N ASP A 101 1.48 27.52 -16.58
CA ASP A 101 2.02 27.19 -17.90
C ASP A 101 1.11 26.21 -18.64
N ASN A 102 0.54 25.23 -17.93
CA ASN A 102 -0.44 24.29 -18.49
C ASN A 102 -1.79 24.97 -18.81
N LEU A 103 -2.14 26.08 -18.13
CA LEU A 103 -3.30 26.90 -18.47
C LEU A 103 -3.08 27.85 -19.65
N GLN A 104 -1.84 28.24 -19.99
CA GLN A 104 -1.58 29.21 -21.06
C GLN A 104 -2.08 28.74 -22.45
N PRO A 105 -1.78 27.51 -22.91
CA PRO A 105 -2.29 26.98 -24.19
C PRO A 105 -3.82 26.97 -24.26
N ILE A 106 -4.50 26.60 -23.17
CA ILE A 106 -5.98 26.57 -23.10
C ILE A 106 -6.55 28.00 -23.19
N LYS A 107 -5.88 28.98 -22.57
CA LYS A 107 -6.27 30.40 -22.62
C LYS A 107 -5.99 31.05 -23.98
N ALA A 108 -5.02 30.55 -24.75
CA ALA A 108 -4.63 31.13 -26.04
C ALA A 108 -5.66 30.90 -27.16
N ASP A 109 -6.38 29.77 -27.15
CA ASP A 109 -7.32 29.38 -28.21
C ASP A 109 -8.75 29.90 -27.96
N PRO A 110 -9.30 30.84 -28.78
CA PRO A 110 -10.64 31.36 -28.58
C PRO A 110 -11.77 30.35 -28.84
N LEU A 111 -11.57 29.40 -29.76
CA LEU A 111 -12.56 28.39 -30.12
C LEU A 111 -12.67 27.34 -29.01
N LEU A 112 -11.55 26.91 -28.45
CA LEU A 112 -11.50 26.01 -27.30
C LEU A 112 -12.24 26.61 -26.10
N ARG A 113 -11.98 27.88 -25.76
CA ARG A 113 -12.68 28.59 -24.67
C ARG A 113 -14.20 28.63 -24.85
N SER A 114 -14.70 28.74 -26.08
CA SER A 114 -16.16 28.73 -26.35
C SER A 114 -16.82 27.34 -26.21
N ARG A 115 -16.01 26.27 -26.17
CA ARG A 115 -16.47 24.87 -26.06
C ARG A 115 -16.31 24.29 -24.65
N ILE A 116 -15.57 24.96 -23.77
CA ILE A 116 -15.42 24.58 -22.36
C ILE A 116 -16.66 25.08 -21.59
N ALA A 117 -17.47 24.14 -21.11
CA ALA A 117 -18.65 24.41 -20.29
C ALA A 117 -18.31 24.62 -18.81
N ALA A 118 -17.30 23.89 -18.32
CA ALA A 118 -16.76 24.00 -16.97
C ALA A 118 -15.25 23.72 -16.99
N LEU A 119 -14.50 24.40 -16.13
CA LEU A 119 -13.10 24.12 -15.84
C LEU A 119 -12.90 24.24 -14.33
N ARG A 120 -12.60 23.13 -13.66
CA ARG A 120 -12.52 23.04 -12.19
C ARG A 120 -11.34 22.17 -11.76
N GLU A 121 -10.85 22.43 -10.55
CA GLU A 121 -9.90 21.56 -9.84
C GLU A 121 -10.69 20.72 -8.83
N MET A 122 -10.55 19.40 -8.86
CA MET A 122 -11.21 18.50 -7.90
C MET A 122 -10.40 18.30 -6.64
N ASN A 123 -9.06 18.42 -6.72
CA ASN A 123 -8.13 18.15 -5.63
C ASN A 123 -8.42 16.78 -4.97
N LEU A 124 -8.41 15.74 -5.80
CA LEU A 124 -8.59 14.34 -5.48
C LEU A 124 -7.62 13.53 -6.35
N GLU A 125 -6.42 13.25 -5.84
CA GLU A 125 -5.36 12.54 -6.56
C GLU A 125 -4.71 11.44 -5.68
N ILE A 126 -5.57 10.64 -5.04
CA ILE A 126 -5.22 9.47 -4.23
C ILE A 126 -6.10 8.27 -4.60
N LEU A 127 -5.62 7.06 -4.29
CA LEU A 127 -6.43 5.84 -4.34
C LEU A 127 -6.84 5.42 -2.93
N THR A 128 -8.13 5.16 -2.73
CA THR A 128 -8.64 4.46 -1.55
C THR A 128 -8.26 2.99 -1.60
N VAL A 129 -7.71 2.47 -0.50
CA VAL A 129 -7.40 1.05 -0.27
C VAL A 129 -8.45 0.42 0.65
N ASP A 130 -8.89 1.21 1.63
CA ASP A 130 -9.83 0.86 2.69
C ASP A 130 -10.47 2.16 3.23
N ILE A 131 -11.53 2.09 4.04
CA ILE A 131 -12.20 3.25 4.65
C ILE A 131 -11.25 4.14 5.48
N GLN A 132 -10.16 3.56 5.98
CA GLN A 132 -9.09 4.27 6.72
C GLN A 132 -7.72 4.20 6.03
N GLY A 133 -7.62 3.64 4.82
CA GLY A 133 -6.37 3.40 4.12
C GLY A 133 -6.30 4.05 2.74
N TYR A 134 -5.26 4.84 2.45
CA TYR A 134 -5.05 5.44 1.12
C TYR A 134 -3.60 5.37 0.64
N VAL A 135 -3.41 5.40 -0.68
CA VAL A 135 -2.08 5.49 -1.30
C VAL A 135 -2.01 6.63 -2.31
N THR A 136 -0.82 7.21 -2.43
CA THR A 136 -0.51 8.22 -3.45
C THR A 136 -0.03 7.60 -4.78
N GLU A 137 0.13 6.28 -4.88
CA GLU A 137 0.63 5.57 -6.08
C GLU A 137 2.03 6.02 -6.53
N HIS A 138 3.00 5.81 -5.63
CA HIS A 138 4.43 6.00 -5.86
C HIS A 138 5.19 4.72 -5.44
N ASP A 139 4.95 3.62 -6.15
CA ASP A 139 5.49 2.29 -5.79
C ASP A 139 7.02 2.25 -5.71
N SER A 140 7.70 3.05 -6.55
CA SER A 140 9.17 3.18 -6.57
C SER A 140 9.75 4.09 -5.49
N ALA A 141 8.95 4.80 -4.70
CA ALA A 141 9.45 5.83 -3.77
C ALA A 141 10.44 5.29 -2.71
N LEU A 142 10.27 4.04 -2.27
CA LEU A 142 11.22 3.38 -1.38
C LEU A 142 12.62 3.24 -2.03
N VAL A 143 12.67 2.98 -3.34
CA VAL A 143 13.93 2.84 -4.09
C VAL A 143 14.53 4.21 -4.41
N GLU A 144 13.70 5.14 -4.91
CA GLU A 144 14.17 6.44 -5.40
C GLU A 144 14.61 7.40 -4.28
N LEU A 145 14.00 7.33 -3.09
CA LEU A 145 14.34 8.18 -1.94
C LEU A 145 15.43 7.60 -1.04
N PHE A 146 15.70 6.28 -1.11
CA PHE A 146 16.67 5.59 -0.24
C PHE A 146 17.87 4.96 -0.96
N LYS A 147 17.96 5.00 -2.31
CA LYS A 147 19.20 4.65 -3.05
C LYS A 147 20.39 5.52 -2.60
N GLU A 148 21.63 5.10 -2.92
CA GLU A 148 22.81 5.95 -2.67
C GLU A 148 23.01 7.01 -3.78
N ASP A 149 22.87 6.64 -5.06
CA ASP A 149 22.93 7.59 -6.20
C ASP A 149 21.63 8.38 -6.40
N ILE A 150 21.42 9.38 -5.54
CA ILE A 150 20.27 10.29 -5.60
C ILE A 150 20.60 11.56 -6.40
N SER A 151 19.99 11.69 -7.58
CA SER A 151 19.89 12.98 -8.29
C SER A 151 18.98 13.92 -7.50
N THR A 152 19.52 15.04 -7.02
CA THR A 152 18.79 16.02 -6.19
C THR A 152 17.50 16.50 -6.87
N ARG A 153 17.53 16.67 -8.20
CA ARG A 153 16.36 17.08 -9.00
C ARG A 153 15.27 16.01 -9.05
N GLU A 154 15.64 14.73 -9.21
CA GLU A 154 14.66 13.63 -9.23
C GLU A 154 13.98 13.51 -7.86
N TYR A 155 14.78 13.52 -6.80
CA TYR A 155 14.31 13.49 -5.41
C TYR A 155 13.35 14.65 -5.11
N GLU A 156 13.68 15.88 -5.51
CA GLU A 156 12.84 17.05 -5.22
C GLU A 156 11.54 17.05 -6.03
N LEU A 157 11.55 16.56 -7.27
CA LEU A 157 10.33 16.34 -8.06
C LEU A 157 9.44 15.24 -7.46
N LEU A 158 10.03 14.13 -6.99
CA LEU A 158 9.28 13.04 -6.36
C LEU A 158 8.66 13.46 -5.02
N ILE A 159 9.42 14.15 -4.15
CA ILE A 159 8.87 14.71 -2.90
C ILE A 159 7.76 15.72 -3.19
N ASP A 160 7.87 16.53 -4.24
CA ASP A 160 6.83 17.51 -4.60
C ASP A 160 5.56 16.87 -5.19
N ASP A 161 5.66 15.78 -5.96
CA ASP A 161 4.48 15.05 -6.45
C ASP A 161 3.78 14.27 -5.32
N ILE A 162 4.55 13.63 -4.42
CA ILE A 162 4.02 13.02 -3.18
C ILE A 162 3.33 14.10 -2.32
N ALA A 163 3.97 15.25 -2.10
CA ALA A 163 3.39 16.37 -1.35
C ALA A 163 2.12 16.91 -2.02
N THR A 164 2.09 16.97 -3.35
CA THR A 164 0.90 17.35 -4.13
C THR A 164 -0.26 16.40 -3.85
N ARG A 165 -0.06 15.09 -4.07
CA ARG A 165 -1.10 14.08 -3.90
C ARG A 165 -1.57 13.98 -2.44
N LEU A 166 -0.66 13.98 -1.47
CA LEU A 166 -1.00 14.01 -0.04
C LEU A 166 -1.81 15.26 0.35
N SER A 167 -1.48 16.43 -0.21
CA SER A 167 -2.27 17.65 0.02
C SER A 167 -3.70 17.54 -0.53
N THR A 168 -3.95 16.72 -1.57
CA THR A 168 -5.32 16.53 -2.11
C THR A 168 -6.27 15.87 -1.11
N VAL A 169 -5.77 15.04 -0.19
CA VAL A 169 -6.59 14.41 0.88
C VAL A 169 -7.23 15.48 1.76
N PHE A 170 -6.42 16.41 2.24
CA PHE A 170 -6.85 17.51 3.10
C PHE A 170 -7.76 18.51 2.38
N ALA A 171 -7.50 18.78 1.10
CA ALA A 171 -8.40 19.57 0.26
C ALA A 171 -9.77 18.90 0.05
N SER A 172 -9.79 17.57 -0.14
CA SER A 172 -11.01 16.78 -0.31
C SER A 172 -11.84 16.70 0.98
N LEU A 173 -11.19 16.45 2.12
CA LEU A 173 -11.85 16.39 3.43
C LEU A 173 -12.16 17.77 4.03
N LYS A 174 -11.60 18.84 3.46
CA LYS A 174 -11.63 20.23 3.97
C LYS A 174 -11.10 20.35 5.41
N GLU A 175 -9.93 19.76 5.63
CA GLU A 175 -9.26 19.79 6.93
C GLU A 175 -7.88 20.44 6.83
N PHE A 176 -7.48 21.15 7.89
CA PHE A 176 -6.13 21.69 8.02
C PHE A 176 -5.38 20.96 9.15
N PRO A 177 -4.33 20.18 8.86
CA PRO A 177 -3.63 19.41 9.87
C PRO A 177 -2.54 20.22 10.58
N ALA A 178 -2.39 20.04 11.89
CA ALA A 178 -1.15 20.35 12.58
C ALA A 178 -0.10 19.28 12.22
N VAL A 179 0.91 19.67 11.44
CA VAL A 179 1.87 18.71 10.84
C VAL A 179 3.04 18.46 11.78
N ARG A 180 3.17 17.22 12.27
CA ARG A 180 4.37 16.65 12.88
C ARG A 180 5.12 15.76 11.89
N TYR A 181 6.42 15.61 12.07
CA TYR A 181 7.24 14.72 11.25
C TYR A 181 8.37 14.09 12.06
N ARG A 182 8.82 12.90 11.66
CA ARG A 182 10.01 12.28 12.26
C ARG A 182 11.26 13.09 11.92
N ALA A 183 11.98 13.56 12.93
CA ALA A 183 13.24 14.26 12.77
C ALA A 183 14.38 13.32 12.34
N ALA A 184 15.30 13.84 11.53
CA ALA A 184 16.58 13.19 11.26
C ALA A 184 17.40 13.11 12.56
N LYS A 185 17.81 11.90 12.98
CA LYS A 185 18.75 11.76 14.11
C LYS A 185 20.10 12.31 13.68
N ALA A 186 20.61 13.31 14.40
CA ALA A 186 21.84 14.03 14.05
C ALA A 186 23.10 13.17 14.24
N THR A 187 23.35 12.25 13.30
CA THR A 187 24.56 11.43 13.26
C THR A 187 25.76 12.28 12.82
N GLY A 188 26.88 12.16 13.54
CA GLY A 188 28.03 13.03 13.35
C GLY A 188 28.78 12.77 12.04
N ALA A 189 29.15 13.85 11.34
CA ALA A 189 30.14 13.89 10.25
C ALA A 189 29.96 12.93 9.04
N ALA A 190 28.88 12.15 8.95
CA ALA A 190 28.60 11.29 7.81
C ALA A 190 28.31 12.08 6.51
N VAL A 191 28.58 11.43 5.37
CA VAL A 191 28.55 12.01 4.01
C VAL A 191 27.16 12.57 3.66
N SER A 192 27.14 13.65 2.87
CA SER A 192 25.94 14.41 2.49
C SER A 192 24.75 13.57 2.00
N MET A 193 25.00 12.43 1.33
CA MET A 193 23.96 11.57 0.78
C MET A 193 23.22 10.74 1.84
N GLN A 194 23.85 10.41 2.98
CA GLN A 194 23.14 9.77 4.10
C GLN A 194 22.08 10.71 4.69
N ARG A 195 22.43 11.99 4.85
CA ARG A 195 21.50 13.02 5.34
C ARG A 195 20.27 13.18 4.46
N MET A 196 20.37 12.99 3.14
CA MET A 196 19.21 13.09 2.24
C MET A 196 18.16 11.99 2.49
N ARG A 197 18.58 10.81 2.94
CA ARG A 197 17.69 9.71 3.34
C ARG A 197 17.00 10.02 4.67
N GLU A 198 17.77 10.45 5.65
CA GLU A 198 17.29 10.83 6.99
C GLU A 198 16.33 12.05 6.96
N LEU A 199 16.48 12.95 5.97
CA LEU A 199 15.66 14.15 5.80
C LEU A 199 14.35 13.96 5.01
N VAL A 200 14.03 12.75 4.53
CA VAL A 200 12.82 12.49 3.72
C VAL A 200 11.54 12.98 4.38
N SER A 201 11.28 12.59 5.64
CA SER A 201 10.11 13.03 6.41
C SER A 201 10.09 14.55 6.63
N THR A 202 11.26 15.16 6.86
CA THR A 202 11.40 16.61 7.08
C THR A 202 11.09 17.42 5.82
N LYS A 203 11.68 17.03 4.67
CA LYS A 203 11.43 17.71 3.38
C LYS A 203 9.98 17.54 2.93
N LEU A 204 9.39 16.35 3.08
CA LEU A 204 7.99 16.12 2.74
C LEU A 204 7.04 16.96 3.60
N ALA A 205 7.27 17.04 4.92
CA ALA A 205 6.44 17.83 5.83
C ALA A 205 6.47 19.33 5.51
N ALA A 206 7.63 19.89 5.17
CA ALA A 206 7.76 21.28 4.73
C ALA A 206 7.00 21.54 3.41
N ALA A 207 7.13 20.64 2.42
CA ALA A 207 6.43 20.75 1.13
C ALA A 207 4.90 20.64 1.28
N VAL A 208 4.43 19.74 2.14
CA VAL A 208 3.00 19.60 2.49
C VAL A 208 2.48 20.85 3.20
N TRP A 209 3.22 21.40 4.16
CA TRP A 209 2.81 22.61 4.89
C TRP A 209 2.67 23.84 3.99
N ASP A 210 3.63 24.08 3.08
CA ASP A 210 3.58 25.16 2.09
C ASP A 210 2.33 25.06 1.18
N ARG A 211 1.98 23.84 0.78
CA ARG A 211 0.81 23.56 -0.07
C ARG A 211 -0.52 23.76 0.67
N LEU A 212 -0.63 23.23 1.89
CA LEU A 212 -1.81 23.43 2.74
C LEU A 212 -2.00 24.90 3.16
N SER A 213 -0.91 25.62 3.40
CA SER A 213 -0.93 27.06 3.69
C SER A 213 -1.51 27.87 2.53
N LYS A 214 -1.25 27.48 1.28
CA LYS A 214 -1.86 28.10 0.08
C LYS A 214 -3.35 27.81 0.01
N TYR A 215 -3.79 26.59 0.38
CA TYR A 215 -5.22 26.21 0.37
C TYR A 215 -6.09 27.06 1.30
N LYS A 216 -5.56 27.60 2.41
CA LYS A 216 -6.24 28.61 3.24
C LYS A 216 -6.69 29.86 2.46
N THR A 217 -6.07 30.13 1.31
CA THR A 217 -6.40 31.28 0.44
C THR A 217 -7.08 30.88 -0.88
N SER A 218 -6.82 29.66 -1.40
CA SER A 218 -7.32 29.24 -2.71
C SER A 218 -8.60 28.40 -2.68
N ILE A 219 -8.94 27.77 -1.54
CA ILE A 219 -10.12 26.91 -1.41
C ILE A 219 -11.18 27.59 -0.53
N GLN A 220 -12.35 27.87 -1.10
CA GLN A 220 -13.45 28.51 -0.38
C GLN A 220 -13.99 27.60 0.74
N GLY A 221 -13.99 28.12 1.97
CA GLY A 221 -14.46 27.39 3.16
C GLY A 221 -13.49 26.30 3.65
N PHE A 222 -12.20 26.43 3.35
CA PHE A 222 -11.14 25.63 3.94
C PHE A 222 -10.76 26.18 5.33
N PRO A 223 -10.41 25.35 6.34
CA PRO A 223 -10.14 25.83 7.69
C PRO A 223 -8.90 26.73 7.81
N THR A 224 -9.00 27.77 8.64
CA THR A 224 -7.88 28.67 8.96
C THR A 224 -7.06 28.18 10.16
N SER A 225 -7.66 27.45 11.09
CA SER A 225 -7.05 26.84 12.28
C SER A 225 -6.98 25.32 12.15
N ASP A 226 -6.16 24.67 12.97
CA ASP A 226 -5.93 23.22 12.89
C ASP A 226 -7.17 22.41 13.28
N THR A 227 -7.64 21.53 12.39
CA THR A 227 -8.81 20.65 12.58
C THR A 227 -8.46 19.19 12.79
N CYS A 228 -7.25 18.78 12.44
CA CYS A 228 -6.76 17.40 12.58
C CYS A 228 -5.24 17.37 12.85
N ASP A 229 -4.70 16.19 13.12
CA ASP A 229 -3.26 15.96 13.30
C ASP A 229 -2.72 15.19 12.12
N LEU A 230 -1.56 15.58 11.55
CA LEU A 230 -0.83 14.77 10.56
C LEU A 230 0.54 14.42 11.10
N LEU A 231 0.87 13.14 11.13
CA LEU A 231 2.19 12.62 11.42
C LEU A 231 2.83 12.04 10.15
N ILE A 232 3.99 12.58 9.75
CA ILE A 232 4.78 12.03 8.64
C ILE A 232 5.96 11.22 9.17
N VAL A 233 5.99 9.94 8.82
CA VAL A 233 7.09 9.00 9.11
C VAL A 233 7.60 8.35 7.83
N ASP A 234 8.74 7.68 7.91
CA ASP A 234 9.34 6.94 6.82
C ASP A 234 9.60 5.48 7.23
N ARG A 235 9.84 4.61 6.24
CA ARG A 235 9.97 3.16 6.43
C ARG A 235 11.08 2.73 7.41
N SER A 236 12.10 3.56 7.67
CA SER A 236 13.12 3.29 8.70
C SER A 236 12.63 3.49 10.14
N VAL A 237 11.33 3.73 10.36
CA VAL A 237 10.68 3.66 11.68
C VAL A 237 10.44 2.22 12.12
N ASP A 238 10.16 1.32 11.17
CA ASP A 238 9.91 -0.10 11.39
C ASP A 238 10.28 -0.92 10.14
N ALA A 239 11.44 -1.57 10.19
CA ALA A 239 11.92 -2.44 9.13
C ALA A 239 11.41 -3.90 9.24
N VAL A 240 10.65 -4.25 10.27
CA VAL A 240 10.17 -5.63 10.52
C VAL A 240 8.72 -5.82 10.08
N ALA A 241 7.87 -4.81 10.29
CA ALA A 241 6.45 -4.87 9.91
C ALA A 241 6.19 -5.26 8.43
N PRO A 242 7.02 -4.84 7.43
CA PRO A 242 6.85 -5.27 6.04
C PRO A 242 7.28 -6.71 5.73
N ILE A 243 7.88 -7.44 6.69
CA ILE A 243 8.61 -8.69 6.45
C ILE A 243 8.03 -9.86 7.23
N ILE A 244 7.65 -9.64 8.49
CA ILE A 244 7.05 -10.67 9.35
C ILE A 244 5.72 -11.18 8.79
N HIS A 245 5.36 -12.44 9.05
CA HIS A 245 4.05 -12.98 8.66
C HIS A 245 2.93 -12.39 9.53
N ASP A 246 1.93 -11.78 8.89
CA ASP A 246 0.77 -11.19 9.56
C ASP A 246 -0.39 -12.20 9.64
N TRP A 247 -0.66 -12.72 10.83
CA TRP A 247 -1.64 -13.79 11.07
C TRP A 247 -3.12 -13.34 11.07
N SER A 248 -3.41 -12.15 10.58
CA SER A 248 -4.78 -11.77 10.22
C SER A 248 -5.23 -12.49 8.95
N TYR A 249 -6.54 -12.73 8.79
CA TYR A 249 -7.07 -13.31 7.56
C TYR A 249 -6.67 -12.49 6.32
N GLY A 250 -6.80 -11.16 6.41
CA GLY A 250 -6.46 -10.24 5.34
C GLY A 250 -4.96 -10.12 5.06
N GLY A 251 -4.11 -10.28 6.08
CA GLY A 251 -2.66 -10.43 5.92
C GLY A 251 -2.32 -11.67 5.12
N MET A 252 -2.72 -12.85 5.62
CA MET A 252 -2.44 -14.15 4.99
C MET A 252 -3.00 -14.26 3.57
N CYS A 253 -4.20 -13.73 3.29
CA CYS A 253 -4.77 -13.69 1.94
C CYS A 253 -3.84 -12.99 0.92
N PHE A 254 -3.22 -11.87 1.28
CA PHE A 254 -2.40 -11.07 0.36
C PHE A 254 -0.91 -11.44 0.38
N ASP A 255 -0.50 -12.29 1.32
CA ASP A 255 0.86 -12.81 1.45
C ASP A 255 1.04 -14.17 0.75
N LEU A 256 0.07 -15.09 0.93
CA LEU A 256 0.16 -16.48 0.49
C LEU A 256 -0.61 -16.83 -0.80
N LEU A 257 -1.56 -15.99 -1.23
CA LEU A 257 -2.36 -16.23 -2.43
C LEU A 257 -1.97 -15.29 -3.58
N PRO A 258 -2.11 -15.71 -4.85
CA PRO A 258 -1.82 -14.87 -6.01
C PRO A 258 -2.92 -13.82 -6.23
N VAL A 259 -2.87 -12.72 -5.47
CA VAL A 259 -3.81 -11.60 -5.56
C VAL A 259 -3.15 -10.41 -6.29
N ASP A 260 -3.69 -10.03 -7.46
CA ASP A 260 -3.23 -8.85 -8.21
C ASP A 260 -4.01 -7.59 -7.78
N GLY A 261 -3.39 -6.77 -6.94
CA GLY A 261 -3.96 -5.52 -6.42
C GLY A 261 -5.09 -5.75 -5.42
N GLN A 262 -6.26 -6.16 -5.92
CA GLN A 262 -7.43 -6.64 -5.16
C GLN A 262 -8.11 -7.84 -5.85
N LYS A 263 -7.62 -8.28 -7.02
CA LYS A 263 -8.19 -9.37 -7.82
C LYS A 263 -7.62 -10.70 -7.37
N TYR A 264 -8.47 -11.58 -6.86
CA TYR A 264 -8.13 -12.98 -6.59
C TYR A 264 -8.70 -13.86 -7.70
N GLU A 265 -7.87 -14.73 -8.27
CA GLU A 265 -8.29 -15.74 -9.25
C GLU A 265 -8.29 -17.14 -8.64
N TYR A 266 -9.41 -17.84 -8.79
CA TYR A 266 -9.57 -19.21 -8.34
C TYR A 266 -10.27 -20.07 -9.41
N GLU A 267 -9.98 -21.37 -9.40
CA GLU A 267 -10.57 -22.31 -10.33
C GLU A 267 -11.84 -22.91 -9.73
N VAL A 268 -12.90 -22.98 -10.54
CA VAL A 268 -14.19 -23.56 -10.20
C VAL A 268 -14.52 -24.62 -11.22
N THR A 269 -14.94 -25.81 -10.77
CA THR A 269 -15.48 -26.83 -11.68
C THR A 269 -16.81 -26.33 -12.26
N GLY A 270 -16.80 -25.95 -13.53
CA GLY A 270 -18.01 -25.51 -14.23
C GLY A 270 -19.02 -26.65 -14.40
N GLN A 271 -20.27 -26.32 -14.76
CA GLN A 271 -21.33 -27.31 -15.00
C GLN A 271 -20.99 -28.35 -16.09
N SER A 272 -19.99 -28.07 -16.93
CA SER A 272 -19.45 -28.95 -17.97
C SER A 272 -18.28 -29.84 -17.51
N GLY A 273 -17.94 -29.85 -16.21
CA GLY A 273 -16.85 -30.63 -15.64
C GLY A 273 -15.43 -30.12 -15.94
N LYS A 274 -15.31 -28.96 -16.63
CA LYS A 274 -14.02 -28.31 -16.90
C LYS A 274 -13.70 -27.27 -15.82
N PRO A 275 -12.41 -27.04 -15.49
CA PRO A 275 -12.02 -25.91 -14.66
C PRO A 275 -12.28 -24.60 -15.40
N GLU A 276 -13.01 -23.70 -14.75
CA GLU A 276 -13.29 -22.33 -15.17
C GLU A 276 -12.58 -21.39 -14.18
N LYS A 277 -11.73 -20.50 -14.69
CA LYS A 277 -11.11 -19.45 -13.86
C LYS A 277 -12.12 -18.35 -13.58
N ARG A 278 -12.26 -17.98 -12.31
CA ARG A 278 -13.09 -16.85 -11.87
C ARG A 278 -12.23 -15.84 -11.13
N THR A 279 -12.25 -14.61 -11.63
CA THR A 279 -11.63 -13.44 -11.00
C THR A 279 -12.67 -12.74 -10.13
N VAL A 280 -12.40 -12.54 -8.85
CA VAL A 280 -13.26 -11.79 -7.91
C VAL A 280 -12.44 -10.72 -7.19
N LEU A 281 -13.09 -9.61 -6.84
CA LEU A 281 -12.49 -8.53 -6.05
C LEU A 281 -12.67 -8.79 -4.55
N LEU A 282 -11.60 -8.60 -3.80
CA LEU A 282 -11.57 -8.53 -2.33
C LEU A 282 -11.56 -7.06 -1.92
N ASP A 283 -12.76 -6.47 -1.82
CA ASP A 283 -13.01 -5.04 -1.60
C ASP A 283 -14.02 -4.79 -0.46
N GLU A 284 -14.26 -3.53 -0.12
CA GLU A 284 -15.22 -3.12 0.93
C GLU A 284 -16.69 -3.45 0.60
N HIS A 285 -16.99 -3.91 -0.62
CA HIS A 285 -18.35 -4.28 -1.00
C HIS A 285 -18.69 -5.74 -0.67
N ASP A 286 -17.71 -6.51 -0.18
CA ASP A 286 -17.94 -7.84 0.35
C ASP A 286 -18.15 -7.79 1.88
N PRO A 287 -19.38 -8.01 2.37
CA PRO A 287 -19.66 -7.93 3.80
C PRO A 287 -18.96 -9.05 4.60
N VAL A 288 -18.70 -10.21 3.98
CA VAL A 288 -17.99 -11.32 4.65
C VAL A 288 -16.53 -10.94 4.85
N TRP A 289 -15.90 -10.36 3.82
CA TRP A 289 -14.55 -9.81 3.91
C TRP A 289 -14.44 -8.73 4.99
N LEU A 290 -15.38 -7.79 5.06
CA LEU A 290 -15.41 -6.75 6.10
C LEU A 290 -15.44 -7.34 7.52
N GLU A 291 -16.23 -8.40 7.76
CA GLU A 291 -16.31 -9.05 9.07
C GLU A 291 -15.03 -9.84 9.44
N VAL A 292 -14.33 -10.46 8.48
CA VAL A 292 -13.24 -11.42 8.78
C VAL A 292 -11.82 -10.92 8.52
N ARG A 293 -11.62 -9.89 7.68
CA ARG A 293 -10.28 -9.46 7.20
C ARG A 293 -9.30 -9.11 8.32
N ASP A 294 -9.78 -8.50 9.40
CA ASP A 294 -8.96 -7.98 10.51
C ASP A 294 -8.84 -9.00 11.67
N LEU A 295 -9.64 -10.07 11.67
CA LEU A 295 -9.60 -11.13 12.69
C LEU A 295 -8.35 -12.01 12.56
N PHE A 296 -7.97 -12.68 13.65
CA PHE A 296 -6.95 -13.72 13.61
C PHE A 296 -7.46 -14.91 12.78
N LEU A 297 -6.54 -15.60 12.09
CA LEU A 297 -6.89 -16.61 11.09
C LEU A 297 -7.83 -17.73 11.61
N ALA A 298 -7.66 -18.17 12.86
CA ALA A 298 -8.53 -19.20 13.45
C ALA A 298 -9.97 -18.68 13.68
N GLU A 299 -10.10 -17.49 14.28
CA GLU A 299 -11.38 -16.81 14.50
C GLU A 299 -12.11 -16.58 13.17
N ALA A 300 -11.36 -16.17 12.13
CA ALA A 300 -11.90 -15.97 10.79
C ALA A 300 -12.44 -17.26 10.16
N TYR A 301 -11.78 -18.40 10.35
CA TYR A 301 -12.28 -19.69 9.87
C TYR A 301 -13.56 -20.12 10.60
N GLU A 302 -13.64 -19.89 11.92
CA GLU A 302 -14.84 -20.15 12.69
C GLU A 302 -15.99 -19.21 12.29
N LYS A 303 -15.71 -17.92 12.04
CA LYS A 303 -16.69 -16.93 11.60
C LYS A 303 -17.24 -17.22 10.21
N VAL A 304 -16.38 -17.57 9.23
CA VAL A 304 -16.82 -18.00 7.89
C VAL A 304 -17.74 -19.23 7.98
N LYS A 305 -17.43 -20.18 8.87
CA LYS A 305 -18.29 -21.34 9.11
C LYS A 305 -19.63 -20.95 9.77
N GLU A 306 -19.61 -20.09 10.79
CA GLU A 306 -20.83 -19.61 11.46
C GLU A 306 -21.79 -18.97 10.46
N VAL A 307 -21.30 -18.08 9.59
CA VAL A 307 -22.11 -17.42 8.56
C VAL A 307 -22.62 -18.43 7.52
N PHE A 308 -21.82 -19.44 7.16
CA PHE A 308 -22.27 -20.54 6.28
C PHE A 308 -23.40 -21.37 6.90
N ASP A 309 -23.29 -21.73 8.17
CA ASP A 309 -24.31 -22.50 8.89
C ASP A 309 -25.60 -21.67 9.05
N GLN A 310 -25.49 -20.35 9.33
CA GLN A 310 -26.63 -19.42 9.36
C GLN A 310 -27.32 -19.26 7.99
N ILE A 311 -26.57 -19.18 6.89
CA ILE A 311 -27.12 -19.11 5.52
C ILE A 311 -27.79 -20.44 5.15
N SER A 312 -27.19 -21.57 5.54
CA SER A 312 -27.73 -22.90 5.28
C SER A 312 -29.07 -23.11 6.00
N ALA A 313 -29.17 -22.76 7.29
CA ALA A 313 -30.40 -22.89 8.08
C ALA A 313 -31.60 -22.11 7.50
N LYS A 314 -31.36 -20.91 6.94
CA LYS A 314 -32.39 -20.06 6.29
C LYS A 314 -33.00 -20.67 5.02
N THR A 315 -32.45 -21.77 4.52
CA THR A 315 -32.94 -22.47 3.32
C THR A 315 -34.12 -23.41 3.62
N SER A 316 -34.30 -23.81 4.88
CA SER A 316 -35.19 -24.93 5.26
C SER A 316 -36.64 -24.54 5.57
N THR A 317 -36.99 -23.24 5.50
CA THR A 317 -38.34 -22.74 5.82
C THR A 317 -39.17 -22.53 4.54
N SER A 318 -39.93 -23.56 4.14
CA SER A 318 -40.69 -23.58 2.89
C SER A 318 -42.21 -23.67 3.10
N ASP A 319 -42.85 -22.56 3.46
CA ASP A 319 -44.31 -22.37 3.42
C ASP A 319 -44.63 -20.86 3.29
N LEU A 320 -44.87 -20.36 2.08
CA LEU A 320 -45.10 -18.92 1.81
C LEU A 320 -46.08 -18.67 0.65
N SER A 321 -46.83 -17.57 0.70
CA SER A 321 -47.94 -17.25 -0.20
C SER A 321 -47.54 -16.42 -1.44
N GLY A 322 -48.47 -16.25 -2.39
CA GLY A 322 -48.21 -15.56 -3.68
C GLY A 322 -47.75 -14.10 -3.60
N LYS A 323 -48.06 -13.36 -2.52
CA LYS A 323 -47.49 -12.00 -2.31
C LYS A 323 -46.10 -12.04 -1.67
N GLU A 324 -45.82 -13.07 -0.89
CA GLU A 324 -44.49 -13.32 -0.33
C GLU A 324 -43.56 -13.85 -1.42
N LEU A 325 -44.06 -14.56 -2.44
CA LEU A 325 -43.30 -15.04 -3.60
C LEU A 325 -42.46 -13.94 -4.28
N HIS A 326 -42.98 -12.71 -4.44
CA HIS A 326 -42.19 -11.61 -5.03
C HIS A 326 -41.10 -11.11 -4.08
N LYS A 327 -41.37 -11.02 -2.77
CA LYS A 327 -40.34 -10.72 -1.76
C LYS A 327 -39.30 -11.83 -1.69
N LEU A 328 -39.73 -13.08 -1.84
CA LEU A 328 -38.90 -14.28 -1.85
C LEU A 328 -38.00 -14.32 -3.08
N VAL A 329 -38.49 -13.96 -4.27
CA VAL A 329 -37.64 -13.82 -5.49
C VAL A 329 -36.57 -12.73 -5.29
N GLN A 330 -36.93 -11.59 -4.67
CA GLN A 330 -35.97 -10.53 -4.35
C GLN A 330 -35.01 -10.87 -3.20
N SER A 331 -35.41 -11.72 -2.25
CA SER A 331 -34.51 -12.22 -1.21
C SER A 331 -33.65 -13.38 -1.71
N LEU A 332 -34.12 -14.20 -2.65
CA LEU A 332 -33.38 -15.32 -3.25
C LEU A 332 -32.20 -14.85 -4.11
N SER A 333 -32.33 -13.72 -4.82
CA SER A 333 -31.19 -13.13 -5.54
C SER A 333 -30.11 -12.63 -4.57
N LYS A 334 -30.49 -11.86 -3.54
CA LYS A 334 -29.57 -11.41 -2.47
C LYS A 334 -28.96 -12.56 -1.67
N TYR A 335 -29.75 -13.58 -1.35
CA TYR A 335 -29.32 -14.81 -0.69
C TYR A 335 -28.27 -15.55 -1.55
N ARG A 336 -28.51 -15.65 -2.86
CA ARG A 336 -27.56 -16.28 -3.78
C ARG A 336 -26.24 -15.52 -3.82
N GLU A 337 -26.29 -14.20 -3.90
CA GLU A 337 -25.10 -13.34 -3.82
C GLU A 337 -24.33 -13.54 -2.50
N GLN A 338 -25.02 -13.52 -1.36
CA GLN A 338 -24.42 -13.80 -0.04
C GLN A 338 -23.81 -15.21 0.04
N LYS A 339 -24.49 -16.22 -0.51
CA LYS A 339 -23.99 -17.60 -0.56
C LYS A 339 -22.74 -17.72 -1.45
N ASP A 340 -22.77 -17.11 -2.64
CA ASP A 340 -21.63 -17.11 -3.57
C ASP A 340 -20.39 -16.44 -2.92
N LYS A 341 -20.59 -15.41 -2.07
CA LYS A 341 -19.52 -14.80 -1.26
C LYS A 341 -19.00 -15.71 -0.12
N VAL A 342 -19.86 -16.37 0.64
CA VAL A 342 -19.39 -17.29 1.69
C VAL A 342 -18.70 -18.53 1.10
N GLU A 343 -19.19 -19.05 -0.02
CA GLU A 343 -18.50 -20.11 -0.77
C GLU A 343 -17.10 -19.71 -1.26
N LEU A 344 -16.90 -18.43 -1.63
CA LEU A 344 -15.58 -17.87 -1.94
C LEU A 344 -14.68 -17.90 -0.71
N HIS A 345 -15.14 -17.41 0.44
CA HIS A 345 -14.34 -17.37 1.67
C HIS A 345 -14.00 -18.77 2.23
N ILE A 346 -14.86 -19.77 2.03
CA ILE A 346 -14.53 -21.18 2.30
C ILE A 346 -13.40 -21.66 1.38
N LYS A 347 -13.46 -21.38 0.08
CA LYS A 347 -12.42 -21.77 -0.90
C LYS A 347 -11.08 -21.07 -0.62
N ILE A 348 -11.10 -19.81 -0.19
CA ILE A 348 -9.92 -19.08 0.30
C ILE A 348 -9.34 -19.75 1.55
N SER A 349 -10.16 -20.08 2.53
CA SER A 349 -9.72 -20.69 3.80
C SER A 349 -9.06 -22.07 3.59
N SER A 350 -9.63 -22.90 2.72
CA SER A 350 -8.97 -24.16 2.30
C SER A 350 -7.65 -23.90 1.60
N SER A 351 -7.61 -22.93 0.67
CA SER A 351 -6.40 -22.59 -0.09
C SER A 351 -5.27 -22.07 0.79
N LEU A 352 -5.59 -21.28 1.83
CA LEU A 352 -4.64 -20.83 2.85
C LEU A 352 -4.14 -21.99 3.70
N SER A 353 -5.05 -22.85 4.19
CA SER A 353 -4.69 -24.02 5.00
C SER A 353 -3.71 -24.96 4.28
N GLU A 354 -3.90 -25.20 2.98
CA GLU A 354 -2.96 -25.95 2.14
C GLU A 354 -1.55 -25.32 2.12
N ARG A 355 -1.44 -23.99 2.01
CA ARG A 355 -0.17 -23.27 1.86
C ARG A 355 0.59 -23.16 3.18
N LEU A 356 -0.14 -22.86 4.26
CA LEU A 356 0.40 -22.83 5.63
C LEU A 356 1.03 -24.15 6.04
N ASN A 357 0.41 -25.27 5.67
CA ASN A 357 0.94 -26.60 5.94
C ASN A 357 2.11 -26.98 5.00
N ALA A 358 2.06 -26.57 3.72
CA ALA A 358 3.13 -26.85 2.75
C ALA A 358 4.44 -26.11 3.07
N ASP A 359 4.38 -24.82 3.41
CA ASP A 359 5.56 -24.01 3.77
C ASP A 359 6.04 -24.23 5.22
N GLY A 360 5.33 -25.02 6.04
CA GLY A 360 5.64 -25.21 7.46
C GLY A 360 5.45 -23.96 8.31
N LEU A 361 4.54 -23.06 7.90
CA LEU A 361 4.56 -21.65 8.28
C LEU A 361 4.29 -21.39 9.78
N PHE A 362 3.69 -22.34 10.49
CA PHE A 362 3.50 -22.26 11.94
C PHE A 362 4.83 -22.20 12.69
N ASP A 363 5.82 -23.03 12.31
CA ASP A 363 7.14 -23.02 12.95
C ASP A 363 7.95 -21.78 12.53
N VAL A 364 7.80 -21.33 11.29
CA VAL A 364 8.35 -20.06 10.78
C VAL A 364 7.83 -18.89 11.62
N GLY A 365 6.51 -18.78 11.79
CA GLY A 365 5.87 -17.72 12.57
C GLY A 365 6.27 -17.75 14.04
N LYS A 366 6.35 -18.93 14.68
CA LYS A 366 6.84 -19.05 16.07
C LYS A 366 8.27 -18.49 16.22
N LEU A 367 9.16 -18.82 15.29
CA LEU A 367 10.54 -18.34 15.31
C LEU A 367 10.64 -16.83 15.00
N GLU A 368 9.82 -16.30 14.09
CA GLU A 368 9.74 -14.85 13.83
C GLU A 368 9.28 -14.05 15.05
N GLN A 369 8.21 -14.48 15.73
CA GLN A 369 7.76 -13.87 16.98
C GLN A 369 8.85 -13.94 18.06
N GLY A 370 9.50 -15.10 18.19
CA GLY A 370 10.60 -15.30 19.14
C GLY A 370 11.80 -14.37 18.91
N PHE A 371 12.18 -14.12 17.65
CA PHE A 371 13.22 -13.13 17.34
C PHE A 371 12.81 -11.70 17.68
N VAL A 372 11.53 -11.34 17.50
CA VAL A 372 11.04 -9.99 17.80
C VAL A 372 10.98 -9.68 19.30
N PHE A 373 10.58 -10.64 20.13
CA PHE A 373 10.50 -10.44 21.58
C PHE A 373 11.75 -10.86 22.34
N GLY A 374 12.68 -11.59 21.69
CA GLY A 374 13.94 -12.03 22.28
C GLY A 374 13.79 -13.27 23.17
N ASP A 375 12.86 -14.17 22.82
CA ASP A 375 12.60 -15.40 23.55
C ASP A 375 13.85 -16.28 23.64
N SER A 376 14.04 -16.98 24.76
CA SER A 376 15.31 -17.68 25.05
C SER A 376 15.63 -18.90 24.16
N GLY A 377 14.65 -19.42 23.40
CA GLY A 377 14.91 -20.39 22.33
C GLY A 377 15.46 -19.72 21.07
N ALA A 378 14.78 -18.67 20.62
CA ALA A 378 14.91 -18.04 19.32
C ALA A 378 16.35 -17.61 19.01
N SER A 379 17.07 -18.48 18.30
CA SER A 379 18.51 -18.40 18.15
C SER A 379 18.96 -18.81 16.76
N TYR A 380 20.22 -18.46 16.42
CA TYR A 380 20.83 -18.84 15.16
C TYR A 380 20.86 -20.37 14.94
N LYS A 381 20.82 -21.17 16.01
CA LYS A 381 20.76 -22.63 15.95
C LYS A 381 19.37 -23.11 15.54
N GLU A 382 18.31 -22.52 16.09
CA GLU A 382 16.93 -22.87 15.74
C GLU A 382 16.59 -22.46 14.30
N LEU A 383 17.07 -21.29 13.84
CA LEU A 383 16.95 -20.91 12.43
C LEU A 383 17.66 -21.90 11.49
N ALA A 384 18.87 -22.32 11.85
CA ALA A 384 19.58 -23.35 11.09
C ALA A 384 18.87 -24.72 11.13
N ALA A 385 18.27 -25.09 12.27
CA ALA A 385 17.49 -26.31 12.40
C ALA A 385 16.20 -26.26 11.57
N LEU A 386 15.50 -25.13 11.56
CA LEU A 386 14.25 -24.93 10.81
C LEU A 386 14.47 -24.99 9.29
N ILE A 387 15.52 -24.34 8.79
CA ILE A 387 15.90 -24.39 7.36
C ILE A 387 16.30 -25.81 6.93
N ASN A 388 16.93 -26.60 7.83
CA ASN A 388 17.21 -28.02 7.58
C ASN A 388 15.96 -28.91 7.68
N LYS A 389 14.99 -28.58 8.55
CA LYS A 389 13.73 -29.31 8.71
C LYS A 389 12.80 -29.14 7.51
N TYR A 390 12.78 -27.95 6.91
CA TYR A 390 11.96 -27.61 5.74
C TYR A 390 12.86 -27.19 4.55
N PRO A 391 13.56 -28.14 3.90
CA PRO A 391 14.48 -27.83 2.80
C PRO A 391 13.75 -27.19 1.60
N ASP A 392 12.50 -27.57 1.36
CA ASP A 392 11.66 -27.13 0.24
C ASP A 392 10.91 -25.80 0.52
N MET A 393 11.03 -25.23 1.73
CA MET A 393 10.49 -23.92 2.10
C MET A 393 10.90 -22.85 1.07
N SER A 394 9.98 -21.95 0.70
CA SER A 394 10.24 -20.93 -0.31
C SER A 394 11.47 -20.04 0.00
N THR A 395 12.17 -19.59 -1.05
CA THR A 395 13.30 -18.64 -0.95
C THR A 395 12.90 -17.36 -0.24
N HIS A 396 11.66 -16.89 -0.47
CA HIS A 396 11.10 -15.71 0.20
C HIS A 396 10.99 -15.92 1.71
N ASN A 397 10.44 -17.04 2.19
CA ASN A 397 10.31 -17.29 3.63
C ASN A 397 11.68 -17.45 4.31
N LYS A 398 12.67 -18.05 3.62
CA LYS A 398 14.08 -18.09 4.05
C LYS A 398 14.71 -16.70 4.16
N MET A 399 14.47 -15.82 3.19
CA MET A 399 14.93 -14.42 3.25
C MET A 399 14.25 -13.64 4.38
N ARG A 400 12.92 -13.78 4.55
CA ARG A 400 12.14 -13.10 5.60
C ARG A 400 12.67 -13.42 6.99
N LEU A 401 12.88 -14.69 7.30
CA LEU A 401 13.49 -15.14 8.56
C LEU A 401 14.88 -14.51 8.79
N LEU A 402 15.74 -14.45 7.77
CA LEU A 402 17.07 -13.83 7.87
C LEU A 402 17.01 -12.31 8.02
N MET A 403 16.05 -11.65 7.39
CA MET A 403 15.80 -10.21 7.51
C MET A 403 15.26 -9.84 8.90
N VAL A 404 14.31 -10.60 9.45
CA VAL A 404 13.82 -10.45 10.83
C VAL A 404 14.96 -10.69 11.83
N TYR A 405 15.75 -11.76 11.64
CA TYR A 405 16.95 -12.02 12.44
C TYR A 405 17.94 -10.85 12.39
N ALA A 406 18.27 -10.34 11.20
CA ALA A 406 19.21 -9.22 11.03
C ALA A 406 18.70 -7.92 11.67
N ALA A 407 17.40 -7.61 11.55
CA ALA A 407 16.78 -6.44 12.15
C ALA A 407 16.77 -6.48 13.69
N MET A 408 16.51 -7.66 14.27
CA MET A 408 16.48 -7.84 15.73
C MET A 408 17.86 -8.07 16.34
N HIS A 409 18.87 -8.42 15.53
CA HIS A 409 20.25 -8.69 15.95
C HIS A 409 21.29 -7.91 15.14
N PRO A 410 21.34 -6.57 15.27
CA PRO A 410 22.34 -5.73 14.63
C PRO A 410 23.77 -6.11 15.03
N GLU A 411 24.74 -5.79 14.16
CA GLU A 411 26.16 -6.16 14.21
C GLU A 411 26.46 -7.68 14.27
N LYS A 412 25.45 -8.58 14.18
CA LYS A 412 25.67 -10.04 14.30
C LYS A 412 25.84 -10.79 12.98
N LEU A 413 25.72 -10.15 11.81
CA LEU A 413 25.71 -10.81 10.50
C LEU A 413 27.06 -10.68 9.75
N ASP A 414 28.17 -11.03 10.41
CA ASP A 414 29.53 -10.94 9.83
C ASP A 414 29.65 -11.66 8.46
N PRO A 415 30.58 -11.27 7.57
CA PRO A 415 30.75 -11.90 6.25
C PRO A 415 30.96 -13.43 6.27
N GLN A 416 31.53 -14.00 7.33
CA GLN A 416 31.62 -15.45 7.52
C GLN A 416 30.23 -16.10 7.72
N LYS A 417 29.32 -15.42 8.42
CA LYS A 417 27.94 -15.88 8.65
C LYS A 417 27.07 -15.66 7.41
N GLN A 418 27.28 -14.58 6.66
CA GLN A 418 26.65 -14.39 5.34
C GLN A 418 26.98 -15.58 4.42
N ASN A 419 28.26 -15.96 4.35
CA ASN A 419 28.72 -17.15 3.60
C ASN A 419 28.16 -18.48 4.14
N PHE A 420 27.92 -18.60 5.45
CA PHE A 420 27.23 -19.76 6.03
C PHE A 420 25.75 -19.81 5.61
N TRP A 421 25.02 -18.70 5.70
CA TRP A 421 23.60 -18.65 5.35
C TRP A 421 23.35 -18.84 3.85
N MET A 422 24.17 -18.26 2.97
CA MET A 422 24.09 -18.55 1.52
C MET A 422 24.20 -20.05 1.22
N LYS A 423 25.15 -20.75 1.86
CA LYS A 423 25.33 -22.20 1.70
C LYS A 423 24.20 -23.03 2.31
N LEU A 424 23.70 -22.65 3.49
CA LEU A 424 22.68 -23.43 4.20
C LEU A 424 21.29 -23.26 3.59
N ALA A 425 20.88 -22.01 3.33
CA ALA A 425 19.56 -21.68 2.81
C ALA A 425 19.46 -21.78 1.28
N LYS A 426 20.59 -21.98 0.58
CA LYS A 426 20.73 -21.97 -0.90
C LYS A 426 20.27 -20.63 -1.49
N LEU A 427 20.77 -19.54 -0.92
CA LEU A 427 20.48 -18.17 -1.36
C LEU A 427 21.57 -17.63 -2.27
N ASP A 428 21.16 -16.91 -3.30
CA ASP A 428 22.09 -16.27 -4.23
C ASP A 428 22.72 -15.00 -3.64
N GLN A 429 23.77 -14.49 -4.29
CA GLN A 429 24.44 -13.27 -3.86
C GLN A 429 23.53 -12.04 -3.89
N GLU A 430 22.52 -11.99 -4.77
CA GLU A 430 21.51 -10.92 -4.81
C GLU A 430 20.49 -11.03 -3.68
N ASP A 431 20.10 -12.24 -3.26
CA ASP A 431 19.26 -12.46 -2.08
C ASP A 431 19.99 -12.03 -0.79
N MET A 432 21.26 -12.42 -0.63
CA MET A 432 22.06 -12.01 0.52
C MET A 432 22.34 -10.49 0.51
N ARG A 433 22.52 -9.89 -0.67
CA ARG A 433 22.57 -8.42 -0.82
C ARG A 433 21.26 -7.77 -0.35
N THR A 434 20.12 -8.38 -0.64
CA THR A 434 18.79 -7.88 -0.22
C THR A 434 18.63 -7.88 1.29
N VAL A 435 19.16 -8.88 1.99
CA VAL A 435 19.24 -8.87 3.46
C VAL A 435 20.11 -7.69 3.94
N ILE A 436 21.30 -7.50 3.35
CA ILE A 436 22.23 -6.41 3.70
C ILE A 436 21.63 -5.02 3.40
N ASN A 437 20.77 -4.90 2.38
CA ASN A 437 20.15 -3.64 2.00
C ASN A 437 19.20 -3.06 3.09
N LEU A 438 18.86 -3.79 4.15
CA LEU A 438 18.20 -3.20 5.33
C LEU A 438 19.06 -2.11 6.02
N GLU A 439 20.37 -2.01 5.73
CA GLU A 439 21.22 -0.86 6.09
C GLU A 439 20.70 0.47 5.53
N PHE A 440 20.05 0.46 4.36
CA PHE A 440 19.42 1.67 3.80
C PHE A 440 18.26 2.18 4.67
N LEU A 441 17.68 1.33 5.52
CA LEU A 441 16.63 1.65 6.49
C LEU A 441 17.18 1.79 7.93
N GLY A 442 18.48 2.08 8.09
CA GLY A 442 19.09 2.34 9.40
C GLY A 442 19.32 1.10 10.27
N VAL A 443 19.15 -0.11 9.72
CA VAL A 443 19.49 -1.36 10.43
C VAL A 443 21.00 -1.60 10.33
N GLY A 444 21.72 -1.52 11.44
CA GLY A 444 23.17 -1.79 11.47
C GLY A 444 23.48 -3.28 11.37
N ILE A 445 23.72 -3.80 10.16
CA ILE A 445 23.87 -5.25 9.91
C ILE A 445 25.33 -5.69 9.96
N ASN A 446 26.17 -5.05 9.17
CA ASN A 446 27.62 -5.21 9.23
C ASN A 446 28.21 -4.45 10.43
N LYS A 447 29.47 -4.73 10.72
CA LYS A 447 30.20 -4.17 11.86
C LYS A 447 31.37 -3.36 11.35
N ASP A 448 31.33 -2.04 11.54
CA ASP A 448 32.33 -1.13 10.98
C ASP A 448 33.72 -1.36 11.57
N ALA A 449 34.62 -1.90 10.75
CA ALA A 449 36.03 -2.11 11.09
C ALA A 449 36.81 -0.79 11.31
N SER A 450 36.22 0.35 10.95
CA SER A 450 36.76 1.70 11.08
C SER A 450 36.36 2.42 12.38
N SER A 451 35.56 1.79 13.25
CA SER A 451 35.21 2.35 14.57
C SER A 451 36.41 2.33 15.53
N GLY A 452 37.37 3.23 15.30
CA GLY A 452 38.49 3.50 16.19
C GLY A 452 38.04 3.87 17.61
N PHE A 453 38.95 3.75 18.57
CA PHE A 453 38.68 3.75 20.01
C PHE A 453 38.18 5.12 20.55
N SER A 454 36.91 5.44 20.30
CA SER A 454 36.23 6.63 20.82
C SER A 454 35.79 6.40 22.27
N LEU A 455 36.49 7.04 23.22
CA LEU A 455 36.14 7.09 24.64
C LEU A 455 34.98 8.08 24.91
N SER A 456 33.86 7.94 24.20
CA SER A 456 32.66 8.77 24.38
C SER A 456 31.83 8.32 25.58
N PHE A 457 32.30 8.63 26.79
CA PHE A 457 31.55 8.55 28.05
C PHE A 457 30.31 9.47 28.00
N GLY A 458 29.20 8.95 27.49
CA GLY A 458 27.94 9.69 27.34
C GLY A 458 27.08 9.22 26.17
N SER A 459 27.69 8.65 25.12
CA SER A 459 26.95 8.04 24.01
C SER A 459 26.35 6.70 24.44
N ARG A 460 25.20 6.76 25.13
CA ARG A 460 24.34 5.60 25.42
C ARG A 460 24.07 4.89 24.09
N LYS A 461 24.68 3.73 23.87
CA LYS A 461 24.37 2.89 22.68
C LYS A 461 22.87 2.61 22.70
N GLU A 462 22.13 3.28 21.83
CA GLU A 462 20.71 3.05 21.67
C GLU A 462 20.52 1.65 21.09
N LYS A 463 20.17 0.70 21.96
CA LYS A 463 19.41 -0.47 21.52
C LYS A 463 18.20 0.09 20.77
N GLY A 464 18.09 -0.19 19.47
CA GLY A 464 16.93 0.23 18.67
C GLY A 464 15.63 -0.16 19.38
N ARG A 465 14.58 0.68 19.26
CA ARG A 465 13.32 0.55 20.01
C ARG A 465 12.94 -0.93 20.14
N VAL A 466 13.05 -1.48 21.35
CA VAL A 466 12.72 -2.89 21.61
C VAL A 466 11.22 -2.95 21.83
N ARG A 467 10.51 -3.73 21.02
CA ARG A 467 9.07 -3.99 21.25
C ARG A 467 8.91 -4.58 22.64
N LYS A 468 8.09 -3.94 23.45
CA LYS A 468 7.68 -4.49 24.75
C LYS A 468 6.54 -5.47 24.48
N GLU A 469 6.61 -6.67 25.05
CA GLU A 469 5.51 -7.63 24.94
C GLU A 469 4.25 -7.06 25.59
N ARG A 470 3.21 -6.84 24.77
CA ARG A 470 1.91 -6.34 25.22
C ARG A 470 1.07 -7.53 25.69
N ARG A 471 0.79 -7.60 27.00
CA ARG A 471 -0.13 -8.61 27.57
C ARG A 471 -1.59 -8.23 27.34
N THR A 472 -2.05 -8.33 26.10
CA THR A 472 -3.45 -8.08 25.70
C THR A 472 -4.27 -9.35 25.82
N SER A 473 -5.04 -9.47 26.91
CA SER A 473 -5.95 -10.60 27.23
C SER A 473 -5.26 -11.98 27.40
N GLU A 474 -5.97 -12.91 28.05
CA GLU A 474 -5.51 -14.29 28.30
C GLU A 474 -5.67 -15.19 27.06
N GLU A 475 -6.24 -14.65 25.98
CA GLU A 475 -6.58 -15.34 24.72
C GLU A 475 -5.56 -15.07 23.59
N ALA A 476 -4.48 -14.32 23.86
CA ALA A 476 -3.51 -13.91 22.85
C ALA A 476 -2.74 -15.10 22.23
N TYR A 477 -3.05 -15.43 20.98
CA TYR A 477 -2.35 -16.44 20.19
C TYR A 477 -0.82 -16.17 20.13
N GLU A 478 0.00 -17.18 20.43
CA GLU A 478 1.48 -17.10 20.45
C GLU A 478 2.08 -16.47 19.16
N LEU A 479 1.41 -16.75 18.03
CA LEU A 479 1.75 -16.33 16.67
C LEU A 479 1.42 -14.87 16.36
N SER A 480 0.59 -14.21 17.18
CA SER A 480 0.07 -12.85 16.95
C SER A 480 0.50 -11.83 18.02
N ARG A 481 1.62 -12.07 18.71
CA ARG A 481 2.20 -11.10 19.67
C ARG A 481 2.73 -9.82 19.00
N PHE A 482 3.14 -9.89 17.73
CA PHE A 482 3.69 -8.76 16.98
C PHE A 482 2.70 -7.60 16.79
N TYR A 483 3.18 -6.38 17.01
CA TYR A 483 2.53 -5.15 16.59
C TYR A 483 3.53 -4.22 15.86
N PRO A 484 3.11 -3.50 14.80
CA PRO A 484 3.94 -2.48 14.15
C PRO A 484 4.20 -1.28 15.08
N PHE A 485 5.38 -0.63 14.98
CA PHE A 485 5.70 0.55 15.81
C PHE A 485 4.78 1.76 15.58
N VAL A 486 4.02 1.80 14.48
CA VAL A 486 3.01 2.85 14.27
C VAL A 486 1.97 2.84 15.40
N GLN A 487 1.68 1.69 16.03
CA GLN A 487 0.78 1.62 17.17
C GLN A 487 1.31 2.39 18.38
N ASP A 488 2.54 2.11 18.83
CA ASP A 488 3.18 2.84 19.95
C ASP A 488 3.16 4.36 19.68
N ILE A 489 3.48 4.75 18.44
CA ILE A 489 3.61 6.16 18.04
C ILE A 489 2.27 6.89 17.99
N LEU A 490 1.19 6.20 17.60
CA LEU A 490 -0.15 6.76 17.55
C LEU A 490 -0.79 6.87 18.95
N GLU A 491 -0.55 5.89 19.82
CA GLU A 491 -0.94 5.95 21.23
C GLU A 491 -0.16 7.06 21.97
N ASP A 492 1.17 7.13 21.80
CA ASP A 492 2.01 8.23 22.31
C ASP A 492 1.51 9.62 21.82
N LEU A 493 0.98 9.70 20.59
CA LEU A 493 0.48 10.95 20.00
C LEU A 493 -0.89 11.36 20.55
N ASP A 494 -1.81 10.40 20.74
CA ASP A 494 -3.12 10.65 21.34
C ASP A 494 -3.01 11.08 22.81
N GLU A 495 -2.17 10.39 23.58
CA GLU A 495 -1.88 10.74 24.98
C GLU A 495 -1.04 12.04 25.12
N GLY A 496 -0.58 12.64 24.02
CA GLY A 496 0.26 13.84 24.01
C GLY A 496 1.69 13.63 24.52
N LYS A 497 2.12 12.38 24.72
CA LYS A 497 3.44 11.99 25.26
C LYS A 497 4.54 11.92 24.19
N LEU A 498 4.18 11.92 22.90
CA LEU A 498 5.10 11.77 21.78
C LEU A 498 6.19 12.87 21.79
N SER A 499 7.45 12.43 21.88
CA SER A 499 8.67 13.26 21.94
C SER A 499 8.71 14.36 20.88
N LEU A 500 8.78 15.63 21.32
CA LEU A 500 8.97 16.78 20.43
C LEU A 500 10.38 16.86 19.83
N GLN A 501 11.34 16.08 20.33
CA GLN A 501 12.70 15.99 19.75
C GLN A 501 12.74 15.01 18.57
N ASP A 502 12.07 13.86 18.71
CA ASP A 502 11.99 12.84 17.65
C ASP A 502 10.88 13.14 16.63
N TYR A 503 9.81 13.83 17.07
CA TYR A 503 8.63 14.15 16.26
C TYR A 503 8.17 15.62 16.42
N PRO A 504 9.01 16.61 16.04
CA PRO A 504 8.67 18.03 16.07
C PRO A 504 7.51 18.40 15.14
N TYR A 505 6.90 19.56 15.41
CA TYR A 505 5.97 20.24 14.51
C TYR A 505 6.70 21.02 13.41
N VAL A 506 6.07 21.18 12.23
CA VAL A 506 6.52 22.14 11.19
C VAL A 506 6.23 23.59 11.62
N GLN A 507 5.08 23.81 12.24
CA GLN A 507 4.69 25.03 12.93
C GLN A 507 3.89 24.64 14.18
N GLU A 508 4.15 25.29 15.31
CA GLU A 508 3.39 25.04 16.55
C GLU A 508 1.90 25.40 16.37
N PRO A 509 0.97 24.59 16.91
CA PRO A 509 -0.46 24.82 16.72
C PRO A 509 -0.96 26.07 17.44
N ASP A 510 -1.85 26.84 16.80
CA ASP A 510 -2.40 28.11 17.33
C ASP A 510 -3.13 27.94 18.70
N SER A 511 -3.49 26.70 19.05
CA SER A 511 -4.06 26.33 20.35
C SER A 511 -3.27 25.19 21.00
N GLY A 512 -2.25 25.55 21.78
CA GLY A 512 -1.52 24.59 22.61
C GLY A 512 -2.41 23.97 23.71
N PRO A 513 -2.21 22.69 24.07
CA PRO A 513 -3.01 22.03 25.11
C PRO A 513 -2.79 22.69 26.48
N SER A 514 -3.89 23.09 27.13
CA SER A 514 -3.86 23.85 28.38
C SER A 514 -3.64 22.95 29.61
N SER A 515 -2.38 22.60 29.93
CA SER A 515 -2.07 21.95 31.22
C SER A 515 -0.67 22.27 31.77
N SER A 516 -0.65 22.85 32.98
CA SER A 516 0.50 23.06 33.88
C SER A 516 1.67 23.93 33.38
N ALA A 517 1.93 25.05 34.06
CA ALA A 517 3.12 25.86 33.85
C ALA A 517 4.36 25.23 34.53
N ARG A 518 5.50 25.26 33.82
CA ARG A 518 6.86 25.19 34.37
C ARG A 518 7.71 26.29 33.71
N PRO A 519 8.77 26.80 34.37
CA PRO A 519 9.42 28.04 33.96
C PRO A 519 10.12 27.93 32.59
N ARG A 520 10.20 29.07 31.88
CA ARG A 520 10.92 29.21 30.62
C ARG A 520 12.41 29.45 30.89
N ASP A 521 13.26 28.52 30.49
CA ASP A 521 14.67 28.82 30.21
C ASP A 521 14.79 29.37 28.77
N PRO A 522 15.59 30.43 28.53
CA PRO A 522 15.63 31.11 27.24
C PRO A 522 16.54 30.40 26.23
N VAL A 523 15.96 29.57 25.36
CA VAL A 523 16.65 29.09 24.15
C VAL A 523 16.68 30.20 23.10
N SER A 524 17.87 30.55 22.62
CA SER A 524 18.10 31.64 21.67
C SER A 524 17.49 31.38 20.28
N SER A 525 16.73 32.33 19.76
CA SER A 525 16.09 32.25 18.44
C SER A 525 17.10 32.32 17.28
N LEU A 526 17.26 31.23 16.52
CA LEU A 526 18.01 31.19 15.25
C LEU A 526 17.10 31.49 14.03
N GLY A 527 16.38 32.61 14.10
CA GLY A 527 15.36 33.01 13.12
C GLY A 527 15.88 33.78 11.90
N SER A 528 16.93 33.33 11.21
CA SER A 528 17.41 33.98 9.96
C SER A 528 18.35 33.11 9.10
N ALA A 529 17.81 32.12 8.35
CA ALA A 529 18.63 31.28 7.47
C ALA A 529 17.95 30.77 6.17
N PHE A 530 16.83 31.38 5.74
CA PHE A 530 16.14 31.02 4.49
C PHE A 530 15.95 32.20 3.54
N SER A 531 17.04 32.63 2.90
CA SER A 531 16.98 33.46 1.69
C SER A 531 18.28 33.32 0.87
N ALA A 532 18.18 33.63 -0.42
CA ALA A 532 19.26 33.72 -1.40
C ALA A 532 20.15 32.47 -1.62
N LEU A 533 19.76 31.63 -2.58
CA LEU A 533 20.73 30.97 -3.48
C LEU A 533 20.10 30.76 -4.88
N LYS A 534 20.23 31.77 -5.74
CA LYS A 534 20.02 31.65 -7.20
C LYS A 534 21.37 31.69 -7.90
N PRO A 535 21.68 30.75 -8.81
CA PRO A 535 22.66 30.96 -9.87
C PRO A 535 21.99 31.69 -11.04
N SER A 536 22.58 32.80 -11.49
CA SER A 536 22.33 33.36 -12.83
C SER A 536 23.23 32.68 -13.86
N ALA A 537 22.82 32.68 -15.13
CA ALA A 537 23.61 32.14 -16.23
C ALA A 537 24.40 33.24 -16.95
N ASP A 538 25.62 32.91 -17.38
CA ASP A 538 26.33 33.38 -18.58
C ASP A 538 27.42 32.31 -18.89
N SER A 539 27.53 31.74 -20.11
CA SER A 539 28.17 32.28 -21.33
C SER A 539 29.72 32.28 -21.25
N ALA A 540 30.52 31.83 -22.24
CA ALA A 540 30.22 31.18 -23.54
C ALA A 540 31.45 30.42 -24.14
N THR A 541 31.29 29.88 -25.37
CA THR A 541 32.31 29.65 -26.44
C THR A 541 33.48 28.66 -26.29
N ALA A 542 33.30 27.47 -26.90
CA ALA A 542 33.95 26.97 -28.15
C ALA A 542 35.49 26.76 -28.31
N GLY A 543 35.85 25.63 -28.97
CA GLY A 543 37.12 25.43 -29.71
C GLY A 543 37.96 24.19 -29.32
N ARG A 544 38.76 23.56 -30.21
CA ARG A 544 38.42 22.67 -31.36
C ARG A 544 39.69 22.00 -31.95
N ALA A 545 39.66 20.67 -32.18
CA ALA A 545 40.51 19.85 -33.10
C ALA A 545 42.01 19.53 -32.79
N GLY A 546 42.51 18.45 -33.42
CA GLY A 546 43.92 17.97 -33.45
C GLY A 546 44.25 16.82 -32.47
N ALA A 547 44.29 15.51 -32.77
CA ALA A 547 44.39 14.66 -33.98
C ALA A 547 45.82 14.33 -34.52
N ALA A 548 46.24 13.04 -34.48
CA ALA A 548 46.68 12.21 -35.64
C ALA A 548 47.53 10.94 -35.29
N GLY A 549 47.28 9.82 -36.01
CA GLY A 549 48.26 8.76 -36.36
C GLY A 549 48.49 7.58 -35.37
N GLY A 550 48.63 6.31 -35.80
CA GLY A 550 48.33 5.71 -37.12
C GLY A 550 48.89 4.28 -37.37
N GLY A 551 48.13 3.43 -38.10
CA GLY A 551 48.53 2.11 -38.66
C GLY A 551 48.35 0.90 -37.71
N GLY A 552 48.01 -0.34 -38.12
CA GLY A 552 47.77 -0.97 -39.45
C GLY A 552 48.50 -2.33 -39.54
N SER A 553 48.01 -3.45 -40.10
CA SER A 553 46.79 -3.83 -40.85
C SER A 553 46.42 -5.32 -40.46
N ALA A 554 45.73 -6.27 -41.14
CA ALA A 554 45.19 -6.45 -42.50
C ALA A 554 44.05 -7.54 -42.56
N ARG A 555 43.90 -8.26 -43.69
CA ARG A 555 43.03 -9.44 -44.02
C ARG A 555 43.88 -10.41 -44.92
N PRO A 556 43.41 -11.54 -45.56
CA PRO A 556 42.05 -12.02 -45.92
C PRO A 556 41.73 -13.53 -45.60
N GLU A 557 40.49 -13.96 -45.29
CA GLU A 557 39.43 -14.60 -46.14
C GLU A 557 39.20 -16.15 -46.01
N LYS A 558 38.28 -16.70 -46.84
CA LYS A 558 37.48 -17.96 -46.75
C LYS A 558 37.90 -18.96 -47.90
N PRO A 559 37.23 -20.10 -48.27
CA PRO A 559 35.88 -20.61 -47.94
C PRO A 559 35.63 -22.17 -47.84
N ALA A 560 34.34 -22.53 -47.67
CA ALA A 560 33.66 -23.82 -47.98
C ALA A 560 33.99 -25.09 -47.13
N GLY A 561 33.10 -26.10 -46.99
CA GLY A 561 31.66 -26.18 -47.34
C GLY A 561 31.10 -27.61 -47.49
N SER A 562 29.77 -27.80 -47.37
CA SER A 562 28.98 -29.02 -47.71
C SER A 562 29.10 -30.26 -46.78
N ALA A 563 28.16 -31.22 -46.68
CA ALA A 563 26.67 -31.24 -46.62
C ALA A 563 26.16 -32.67 -46.28
N ARG A 564 24.84 -32.81 -45.97
CA ARG A 564 24.03 -34.08 -45.91
C ARG A 564 24.39 -35.09 -44.78
N ALA A 565 23.53 -36.06 -44.42
CA ALA A 565 22.05 -36.15 -44.39
C ALA A 565 21.61 -37.46 -43.68
N GLY A 566 20.34 -37.53 -43.24
CA GLY A 566 19.61 -38.79 -43.01
C GLY A 566 19.24 -39.13 -41.55
N MET A 567 18.18 -39.88 -41.25
CA MET A 567 16.76 -39.79 -41.65
C MET A 567 15.94 -40.89 -40.93
N SER A 568 14.79 -40.52 -40.33
CA SER A 568 13.63 -41.38 -40.00
C SER A 568 13.79 -42.60 -39.07
N ALA A 569 12.97 -42.64 -38.01
CA ALA A 569 12.14 -43.82 -37.69
C ALA A 569 10.88 -43.42 -36.89
N ARG A 570 9.81 -44.22 -36.98
CA ARG A 570 8.45 -43.95 -36.47
C ARG A 570 7.80 -45.26 -36.03
N LYS A 571 7.05 -45.28 -34.91
CA LYS A 571 5.99 -46.29 -34.69
C LYS A 571 4.89 -45.83 -33.72
N LYS A 572 3.73 -46.50 -33.80
CA LYS A 572 2.48 -46.27 -33.05
C LYS A 572 2.09 -47.54 -32.28
N ALA A 573 1.40 -47.40 -31.14
CA ALA A 573 0.25 -48.20 -30.67
C ALA A 573 -0.28 -47.54 -29.37
N THR A 574 -1.48 -46.95 -29.27
CA THR A 574 -2.87 -47.48 -29.30
C THR A 574 -3.26 -48.37 -28.12
N GLY A 575 -4.18 -47.88 -27.28
CA GLY A 575 -4.87 -48.60 -26.21
C GLY A 575 -5.56 -47.61 -25.26
N GLY A 576 -6.80 -47.88 -24.84
CA GLY A 576 -7.55 -46.99 -23.93
C GLY A 576 -8.67 -47.74 -23.22
N ALA A 577 -9.04 -47.28 -22.02
CA ALA A 577 -10.10 -47.85 -21.19
C ALA A 577 -10.79 -46.76 -20.34
N ALA A 578 -11.95 -47.10 -19.78
CA ALA A 578 -12.90 -46.16 -19.16
C ALA A 578 -12.42 -45.50 -17.86
N ALA A 579 -13.02 -44.36 -17.53
CA ALA A 579 -12.93 -43.72 -16.22
C ALA A 579 -14.16 -44.06 -15.35
N PRO A 580 -13.99 -44.29 -14.03
CA PRO A 580 -15.06 -44.20 -13.05
C PRO A 580 -15.23 -42.76 -12.55
N ALA A 581 -16.45 -42.37 -12.16
CA ALA A 581 -16.73 -41.07 -11.57
C ALA A 581 -16.37 -41.03 -10.06
N PRO A 582 -15.93 -39.88 -9.51
CA PRO A 582 -15.77 -39.73 -8.07
C PRO A 582 -17.15 -39.66 -7.38
N ALA A 583 -17.31 -40.41 -6.29
CA ALA A 583 -18.48 -40.34 -5.42
C ALA A 583 -18.44 -39.06 -4.55
N ALA A 584 -19.60 -38.68 -4.00
CA ALA A 584 -19.68 -37.58 -3.04
C ALA A 584 -18.86 -37.86 -1.78
N THR A 585 -17.98 -36.94 -1.40
CA THR A 585 -17.26 -36.96 -0.12
C THR A 585 -17.94 -36.04 0.90
N SER A 586 -18.17 -36.57 2.09
CA SER A 586 -18.72 -35.84 3.23
C SER A 586 -17.72 -34.83 3.81
N GLY A 587 -18.22 -33.89 4.62
CA GLY A 587 -17.44 -32.76 5.14
C GLY A 587 -16.21 -33.17 5.94
N SER A 588 -15.08 -32.50 5.68
CA SER A 588 -13.84 -32.63 6.44
C SER A 588 -13.75 -31.60 7.56
N SER A 589 -13.10 -31.95 8.68
CA SER A 589 -12.95 -31.07 9.84
C SER A 589 -11.84 -30.04 9.64
N LEU A 590 -12.24 -28.77 9.43
CA LEU A 590 -11.31 -27.65 9.17
C LEU A 590 -10.50 -27.18 10.39
N ALA A 591 -10.86 -27.59 11.62
CA ALA A 591 -10.37 -26.97 12.86
C ALA A 591 -9.66 -27.91 13.86
N SER A 592 -9.49 -29.21 13.55
CA SER A 592 -9.00 -30.20 14.55
C SER A 592 -7.54 -30.03 15.02
N TRP A 593 -6.75 -29.17 14.37
CA TRP A 593 -5.35 -28.91 14.72
C TRP A 593 -5.17 -27.79 15.74
N ALA A 594 -6.06 -26.79 15.78
CA ALA A 594 -5.98 -25.66 16.70
C ALA A 594 -6.17 -26.08 18.17
N LEU A 595 -7.06 -27.05 18.42
CA LEU A 595 -7.37 -27.58 19.76
C LEU A 595 -6.28 -28.49 20.35
N LYS A 596 -5.26 -28.89 19.58
CA LYS A 596 -4.26 -29.88 20.03
C LYS A 596 -3.08 -29.31 20.82
N GLY A 597 -3.05 -28.00 21.07
CA GLY A 597 -1.98 -27.32 21.81
C GLY A 597 -2.31 -26.91 23.25
N VAL A 598 -3.59 -26.93 23.66
CA VAL A 598 -4.04 -26.34 24.94
C VAL A 598 -4.68 -27.41 25.82
N GLY A 599 -4.05 -27.70 26.97
CA GLY A 599 -4.63 -28.53 28.01
C GLY A 599 -5.41 -27.68 29.00
N MET A 600 -6.75 -27.70 28.91
CA MET A 600 -7.64 -26.98 29.82
C MET A 600 -8.89 -27.81 30.11
N GLU A 601 -9.30 -27.88 31.38
CA GLU A 601 -10.52 -28.57 31.80
C GLU A 601 -11.76 -27.73 31.50
N GLU A 602 -12.84 -28.37 31.03
CA GLU A 602 -14.12 -27.68 30.86
C GLU A 602 -14.72 -27.28 32.22
N LYS A 603 -14.88 -25.96 32.45
CA LYS A 603 -15.81 -25.42 33.43
C LYS A 603 -16.67 -24.35 32.79
N SER A 604 -17.96 -24.67 32.64
CA SER A 604 -18.96 -23.77 32.09
C SER A 604 -19.34 -22.68 33.10
N SER A 605 -19.18 -21.43 32.70
CA SER A 605 -19.84 -20.29 33.33
C SER A 605 -20.26 -19.30 32.26
N SER A 606 -21.56 -19.09 32.12
CA SER A 606 -22.13 -18.15 31.16
C SER A 606 -21.80 -16.72 31.59
N SER A 607 -21.13 -15.96 30.73
CA SER A 607 -21.06 -14.50 30.86
C SER A 607 -21.56 -13.85 29.58
N GLU A 608 -22.58 -13.02 29.71
CA GLU A 608 -23.16 -12.28 28.58
C GLU A 608 -22.28 -11.07 28.26
N ARG A 609 -21.97 -10.84 26.99
CA ARG A 609 -21.34 -9.61 26.49
C ARG A 609 -22.09 -9.08 25.27
N PRO A 610 -22.05 -7.75 25.04
CA PRO A 610 -23.21 -7.06 24.48
C PRO A 610 -23.37 -7.25 22.97
N SER A 611 -24.64 -7.32 22.55
CA SER A 611 -25.05 -7.26 21.14
C SER A 611 -24.52 -6.00 20.46
N VAL A 612 -24.09 -6.12 19.20
CA VAL A 612 -23.67 -5.01 18.34
C VAL A 612 -24.82 -4.01 18.16
N SER A 613 -24.81 -2.94 18.94
CA SER A 613 -25.75 -1.82 18.80
C SER A 613 -25.25 -0.87 17.72
N ALA A 614 -26.18 -0.32 16.92
CA ALA A 614 -25.84 0.59 15.83
C ALA A 614 -25.04 1.80 16.35
N ALA A 615 -23.95 2.14 15.67
CA ALA A 615 -23.02 3.18 16.11
C ALA A 615 -23.74 4.52 16.32
N SER A 616 -23.88 4.91 17.59
CA SER A 616 -24.42 6.22 17.98
C SER A 616 -23.55 7.32 17.39
N SER A 617 -24.16 8.39 16.87
CA SER A 617 -23.48 9.57 16.33
C SER A 617 -22.89 10.47 17.43
N GLY A 618 -22.10 9.87 18.32
CA GLY A 618 -21.19 10.60 19.20
C GLY A 618 -20.16 11.35 18.38
N GLN A 619 -19.89 12.60 18.75
CA GLN A 619 -18.94 13.44 18.04
C GLN A 619 -17.51 12.93 18.30
N LYS A 620 -16.97 12.17 17.35
CA LYS A 620 -15.61 11.61 17.41
C LYS A 620 -14.56 12.70 17.68
N GLY A 621 -13.48 12.32 18.35
CA GLY A 621 -12.35 13.21 18.57
C GLY A 621 -11.66 13.62 17.25
N ARG A 622 -10.90 14.71 17.32
CA ARG A 622 -10.05 15.29 16.25
C ARG A 622 -9.42 14.21 15.36
N ARG A 623 -9.55 14.29 14.04
CA ARG A 623 -8.99 13.27 13.13
C ARG A 623 -7.47 13.17 13.26
N LEU A 624 -6.93 11.97 13.06
CA LEU A 624 -5.51 11.67 13.15
C LEU A 624 -5.06 10.98 11.85
N PHE A 625 -4.20 11.63 11.10
CA PHE A 625 -3.57 11.09 9.89
C PHE A 625 -2.14 10.65 10.19
N VAL A 626 -1.75 9.49 9.69
CA VAL A 626 -0.34 9.09 9.63
C VAL A 626 0.03 8.76 8.18
N PHE A 627 1.14 9.31 7.69
CA PHE A 627 1.65 9.04 6.35
C PHE A 627 3.01 8.35 6.41
N ILE A 628 3.12 7.16 5.81
CA ILE A 628 4.36 6.37 5.75
C ILE A 628 5.02 6.52 4.37
N VAL A 629 6.19 7.13 4.34
CA VAL A 629 7.01 7.20 3.12
C VAL A 629 7.79 5.91 2.93
N GLY A 630 7.63 5.24 1.78
CA GLY A 630 8.33 4.00 1.46
C GLY A 630 7.52 2.72 1.66
N GLY A 631 6.18 2.81 1.70
CA GLY A 631 5.28 1.66 1.74
C GLY A 631 4.66 1.39 3.12
N MET A 632 3.38 1.04 3.13
CA MET A 632 2.65 0.59 4.33
C MET A 632 2.16 -0.85 4.16
N THR A 633 1.89 -1.52 5.28
CA THR A 633 1.47 -2.93 5.32
C THR A 633 -0.01 -3.09 5.69
N ARG A 634 -0.57 -4.29 5.50
CA ARG A 634 -1.91 -4.61 6.02
C ARG A 634 -1.97 -4.65 7.55
N SER A 635 -0.88 -5.04 8.23
CA SER A 635 -0.80 -4.99 9.69
C SER A 635 -0.84 -3.55 10.24
N GLU A 636 -0.27 -2.58 9.52
CA GLU A 636 -0.35 -1.15 9.85
C GLU A 636 -1.76 -0.56 9.58
N ILE A 637 -2.47 -1.05 8.57
CA ILE A 637 -3.88 -0.70 8.32
C ILE A 637 -4.79 -1.27 9.41
N ARG A 638 -4.61 -2.52 9.84
CA ARG A 638 -5.37 -3.11 10.97
C ARG A 638 -5.19 -2.31 12.25
N VAL A 639 -3.98 -1.79 12.51
CA VAL A 639 -3.74 -0.88 13.66
C VAL A 639 -4.59 0.38 13.57
N ALA A 640 -4.77 0.98 12.38
CA ALA A 640 -5.70 2.11 12.22
C ALA A 640 -7.15 1.72 12.53
N HIS A 641 -7.63 0.59 11.99
CA HIS A 641 -8.98 0.06 12.26
C HIS A 641 -9.24 -0.11 13.76
N MET A 642 -8.30 -0.73 14.46
CA MET A 642 -8.36 -0.98 15.90
C MET A 642 -8.30 0.32 16.71
N LEU A 643 -7.33 1.20 16.44
CA LEU A 643 -7.17 2.46 17.19
C LEU A 643 -8.34 3.43 16.97
N SER A 644 -8.94 3.46 15.77
CA SER A 644 -10.18 4.21 15.51
C SER A 644 -11.35 3.77 16.40
N GLN A 645 -11.41 2.49 16.78
CA GLN A 645 -12.42 1.98 17.72
C GLN A 645 -12.02 2.26 19.18
N GLN A 646 -10.77 2.00 19.55
CA GLN A 646 -10.28 2.12 20.93
C GLN A 646 -10.19 3.57 21.41
N LEU A 647 -9.75 4.51 20.57
CA LEU A 647 -9.54 5.92 20.93
C LEU A 647 -10.79 6.79 20.70
N ASN A 648 -11.86 6.26 20.09
CA ASN A 648 -13.03 7.02 19.64
C ASN A 648 -12.67 8.24 18.76
N ARG A 649 -11.61 8.11 17.97
CA ARG A 649 -11.13 9.06 16.95
C ARG A 649 -11.29 8.43 15.57
N GLU A 650 -11.04 9.21 14.52
CA GLU A 650 -10.89 8.68 13.16
C GLU A 650 -9.40 8.70 12.82
N VAL A 651 -8.78 7.52 12.85
CA VAL A 651 -7.38 7.28 12.47
C VAL A 651 -7.34 6.88 11.01
N ILE A 652 -6.57 7.58 10.19
CA ILE A 652 -6.47 7.35 8.75
C ILE A 652 -5.00 7.21 8.36
N ILE A 653 -4.63 6.07 7.78
CA ILE A 653 -3.27 5.76 7.35
C ILE A 653 -3.10 5.97 5.83
N GLY A 654 -2.04 6.68 5.48
CA GLY A 654 -1.63 6.98 4.11
C GLY A 654 -0.23 6.48 3.80
N SER A 655 0.06 6.27 2.51
CA SER A 655 1.40 5.85 2.08
C SER A 655 1.75 6.27 0.66
N THR A 656 3.03 6.13 0.30
CA THR A 656 3.45 6.06 -1.11
C THR A 656 2.84 4.86 -1.84
N SER A 657 2.75 3.69 -1.16
CA SER A 657 2.30 2.42 -1.75
C SER A 657 1.77 1.43 -0.70
N LEU A 658 1.04 0.41 -1.15
CA LEU A 658 0.62 -0.73 -0.34
C LEU A 658 1.50 -1.94 -0.69
N ASP A 659 2.29 -2.39 0.28
CA ASP A 659 3.35 -3.36 0.06
C ASP A 659 3.00 -4.69 0.76
N THR A 660 3.07 -5.78 0.00
CA THR A 660 3.14 -7.14 0.54
C THR A 660 4.60 -7.50 0.80
N PRO A 661 4.91 -8.49 1.66
CA PRO A 661 6.30 -8.87 1.97
C PRO A 661 7.14 -9.20 0.73
N ASN A 662 6.56 -9.88 -0.25
CA ASN A 662 7.21 -10.15 -1.53
C ASN A 662 7.47 -8.86 -2.33
N LYS A 663 6.51 -7.94 -2.42
CA LYS A 663 6.73 -6.61 -3.07
C LYS A 663 7.80 -5.79 -2.37
N PHE A 664 7.84 -5.84 -1.04
CA PHE A 664 8.86 -5.14 -0.25
C PHE A 664 10.26 -5.72 -0.52
N ILE A 665 10.41 -7.05 -0.51
CA ILE A 665 11.67 -7.74 -0.85
C ILE A 665 12.16 -7.37 -2.26
N GLU A 666 11.28 -7.31 -3.26
CA GLU A 666 11.66 -6.89 -4.62
C GLU A 666 12.11 -5.42 -4.68
N LYS A 667 11.52 -4.51 -3.89
CA LYS A 667 12.05 -3.14 -3.76
C LYS A 667 13.41 -3.12 -3.06
N MET A 668 13.61 -3.96 -2.04
CA MET A 668 14.89 -4.09 -1.35
C MET A 668 15.99 -4.68 -2.26
N LYS A 669 15.66 -5.52 -3.25
CA LYS A 669 16.60 -5.97 -4.32
C LYS A 669 17.08 -4.83 -5.22
N LEU A 670 16.19 -3.86 -5.49
CA LEU A 670 16.48 -2.71 -6.35
C LEU A 670 17.34 -1.63 -5.68
N LEU A 671 17.39 -1.58 -4.34
CA LEU A 671 18.35 -0.73 -3.61
C LEU A 671 19.78 -1.22 -3.85
N LYS A 672 20.63 -0.36 -4.42
CA LYS A 672 22.01 -0.70 -4.75
C LYS A 672 22.96 0.44 -4.31
N LYS A 673 24.03 0.01 -3.63
CA LYS A 673 25.34 0.68 -3.54
C LYS A 673 26.12 0.40 -4.83
#